data_AF-A0A5J5AVW0-F1
#
_entry.id   AF-A0A5J5AVW0-F1
#
_cell.length_a   1.000
_cell.length_b   1.000
_cell.length_c   1.000
_cell.angle_alpha   90.00
_cell.angle_beta   90.00
_cell.angle_gamma   90.00
#
_symmetry.space_group_name_H-M   'P 1'
#
loop_
_entity.id
_entity.type
_entity.pdbx_description
1 polymer ?
#
loop_
_entity_poly.entity_id
_entity_poly.type
_entity_poly.pdbx_seq_one_letter_code
_entity_poly.pdbx_strand_id
1 'polypeptide(L)'
;MRIQHTILSVISFLCLFIHLPHSTGAAPIGICYGRVANNHPPPSDVANLLKSNGITRIRLFNVDPNTLRAFSGEGITLMIGVPNEVLPSLASGTVNFSLEWLQSNIFSNIAADQIQYIAVGNEVFLKDPFYTPFLLPTILNLFQALQTLGLAETVKLSSPHAASILSTSYPPSAGTFDPYLRSVIVPLLQFFHDRGSPLMVNVYPFLSYTNNPNDISLDYALFRSTNVEHDQNLAYNNLFDETIDAFVYAMEREGFVGIPVVASETGWPTTGGEVANSENALAYNGNVVKRALSDVGTPKRPGVGVEVFLFDLFDENEKIICQSRATIAHSKFRRRKIPTSQNLDISFWENFKWCEYSLDSMGDKKVITTSINIQKNESNEHSDMTSPVLPSLFVQLPEKLQKCLKSVLKRSTKDDGTSTAISILRKDKTLSPALEVNLDKQLQAWKENPIWADQSPEIKVSVPKGSLCSLNLNVNVGLPPDAVYNIVTDPDNKRVFKNIKEVISRKVLVDEGSRQVVELDQAALWRFLWWSGTFSVHVLVDQNREDHTMKFKQVKTGFMKKFEGCWKVEPLFVDDKSCSPFEPKTWEGYYSCTGGKGRIGSKVSLEQLIQPALVPPPPFSWYLRGITTRTTETLINDLLAEAARIRGVYDSENSNKDLGMSQGISDKDDVDKLCDIKERWALRRRNVKRCHRRLPLNMGLSSSF
;
A
#
# COMPACT_ATOMS: atom_id res chain seq x y z
N MET A 1 -41.85 -40.86 44.16
CA MET A 1 -41.04 -42.05 43.82
C MET A 1 -41.08 -42.41 42.34
N ARG A 2 -42.01 -43.23 41.80
CA ARG A 2 -41.89 -43.78 40.41
C ARG A 2 -41.51 -42.75 39.31
N ILE A 3 -42.15 -41.58 39.28
CA ILE A 3 -41.87 -40.51 38.30
C ILE A 3 -40.44 -39.93 38.43
N GLN A 4 -39.90 -39.84 39.65
CA GLN A 4 -38.53 -39.33 39.87
C GLN A 4 -37.48 -40.31 39.33
N HIS A 5 -37.71 -41.62 39.40
CA HIS A 5 -36.80 -42.61 38.80
C HIS A 5 -36.78 -42.54 37.28
N THR A 6 -37.92 -42.28 36.61
CA THR A 6 -37.92 -42.04 35.16
C THR A 6 -37.16 -40.77 34.79
N ILE A 7 -37.36 -39.67 35.54
CA ILE A 7 -36.64 -38.41 35.27
C ILE A 7 -35.14 -38.55 35.49
N LEU A 8 -34.68 -39.18 36.57
CA LEU A 8 -33.25 -39.45 36.78
C LEU A 8 -32.67 -40.38 35.71
N SER A 9 -33.44 -41.38 35.24
CA SER A 9 -33.01 -42.28 34.17
C SER A 9 -32.82 -41.52 32.85
N VAL A 10 -33.77 -40.67 32.47
CA VAL A 10 -33.68 -39.84 31.25
C VAL A 10 -32.52 -38.84 31.33
N ILE A 11 -32.31 -38.19 32.48
CA ILE A 11 -31.16 -37.27 32.67
C ILE A 11 -29.82 -38.04 32.56
N SER A 12 -29.72 -39.22 33.19
CA SER A 12 -28.54 -40.09 33.09
C SER A 12 -28.24 -40.48 31.63
N PHE A 13 -29.29 -40.85 30.87
CA PHE A 13 -29.16 -41.16 29.44
C PHE A 13 -28.74 -39.93 28.61
N LEU A 14 -29.27 -38.73 28.92
CA LEU A 14 -28.87 -37.49 28.25
C LEU A 14 -27.41 -37.13 28.53
N CYS A 15 -26.94 -37.28 29.77
CA CYS A 15 -25.53 -37.09 30.13
C CYS A 15 -24.60 -38.08 29.41
N LEU A 16 -25.05 -39.31 29.14
CA LEU A 16 -24.26 -40.29 28.38
C LEU A 16 -24.00 -39.86 26.92
N PHE A 17 -24.91 -39.11 26.31
CA PHE A 17 -24.72 -38.56 24.95
C PHE A 17 -23.86 -37.28 24.91
N ILE A 18 -23.61 -36.63 26.05
CA ILE A 18 -22.68 -35.48 26.15
C ILE A 18 -21.22 -35.95 26.21
N HIS A 19 -20.98 -37.23 26.53
CA HIS A 19 -19.67 -37.88 26.44
C HIS A 19 -19.53 -38.76 25.18
N LEU A 20 -19.92 -38.23 24.03
CA LEU A 20 -19.21 -38.57 22.79
C LEU A 20 -17.72 -38.24 23.01
N PRO A 21 -16.78 -39.19 22.89
CA PRO A 21 -15.37 -38.83 22.86
C PRO A 21 -15.17 -37.90 21.67
N HIS A 22 -14.56 -36.73 21.89
CA HIS A 22 -14.02 -35.96 20.76
C HIS A 22 -13.06 -36.89 20.03
N SER A 23 -13.35 -37.17 18.76
CA SER A 23 -12.43 -37.89 17.91
C SER A 23 -11.16 -37.05 17.83
N THR A 24 -10.07 -37.54 18.41
CA THR A 24 -8.73 -36.94 18.34
C THR A 24 -8.19 -37.08 16.91
N GLY A 25 -8.82 -36.37 15.99
CA GLY A 25 -8.43 -36.25 14.58
C GLY A 25 -7.58 -35.01 14.43
N ALA A 26 -6.42 -35.16 13.80
CA ALA A 26 -5.51 -34.08 13.49
C ALA A 26 -6.24 -32.85 12.92
N ALA A 27 -5.93 -31.66 13.45
CA ALA A 27 -6.38 -30.40 12.87
C ALA A 27 -5.89 -30.33 11.42
N PRO A 28 -6.73 -29.97 10.43
CA PRO A 28 -6.34 -30.04 9.04
C PRO A 28 -5.15 -29.12 8.70
N ILE A 29 -4.24 -29.65 7.89
CA ILE A 29 -3.09 -28.93 7.36
C ILE A 29 -3.21 -28.86 5.85
N GLY A 30 -3.11 -27.64 5.32
CA GLY A 30 -2.91 -27.39 3.90
C GLY A 30 -1.62 -26.62 3.64
N ILE A 31 -1.37 -26.36 2.37
CA ILE A 31 -0.28 -25.49 1.92
C ILE A 31 -0.79 -24.45 0.93
N CYS A 32 -0.26 -23.25 1.00
CA CYS A 32 -0.46 -22.23 -0.02
C CYS A 32 0.31 -22.63 -1.29
N TYR A 33 -0.29 -22.36 -2.45
CA TYR A 33 0.39 -22.47 -3.75
C TYR A 33 0.30 -21.14 -4.47
N GLY A 34 1.20 -20.25 -4.09
CA GLY A 34 1.50 -19.03 -4.81
C GLY A 34 2.13 -19.33 -6.18
N ARG A 35 2.00 -18.38 -7.10
CA ARG A 35 2.37 -18.54 -8.52
C ARG A 35 3.09 -17.32 -9.11
N VAL A 36 3.68 -16.48 -8.27
CA VAL A 36 4.48 -15.31 -8.64
C VAL A 36 5.94 -15.73 -8.87
N ALA A 37 6.15 -16.60 -9.84
CA ALA A 37 7.47 -17.12 -10.22
C ALA A 37 7.51 -17.59 -11.68
N ASN A 38 8.70 -17.54 -12.29
CA ASN A 38 8.93 -17.96 -13.68
C ASN A 38 9.48 -19.40 -13.83
N ASN A 39 9.77 -20.09 -12.72
CA ASN A 39 10.44 -21.40 -12.68
C ASN A 39 9.57 -22.55 -12.12
N HIS A 40 8.27 -22.31 -11.88
CA HIS A 40 7.39 -23.31 -11.26
C HIS A 40 7.14 -24.55 -12.13
N PRO A 41 6.97 -25.74 -11.52
CA PRO A 41 6.48 -26.93 -12.22
C PRO A 41 5.07 -26.70 -12.82
N PRO A 42 4.69 -27.45 -13.87
CA PRO A 42 3.30 -27.48 -14.35
C PRO A 42 2.34 -27.83 -13.21
N PRO A 43 1.14 -27.22 -13.11
CA PRO A 43 0.21 -27.50 -12.01
C PRO A 43 -0.15 -28.99 -11.82
N SER A 44 -0.10 -29.81 -12.89
CA SER A 44 -0.25 -31.27 -12.82
C SER A 44 0.91 -31.95 -12.07
N ASP A 45 2.15 -31.50 -12.27
CA ASP A 45 3.32 -32.03 -11.54
C ASP A 45 3.23 -31.60 -10.06
N VAL A 46 2.64 -30.42 -9.78
CA VAL A 46 2.36 -29.94 -8.41
C VAL A 46 1.26 -30.76 -7.72
N ALA A 47 0.14 -31.05 -8.38
CA ALA A 47 -0.90 -31.91 -7.82
C ALA A 47 -0.38 -33.33 -7.51
N ASN A 48 0.47 -33.89 -8.39
CA ASN A 48 1.14 -35.16 -8.13
C ASN A 48 2.14 -35.09 -6.97
N LEU A 49 2.90 -34.00 -6.83
CA LEU A 49 3.80 -33.75 -5.69
C LEU A 49 3.03 -33.70 -4.35
N LEU A 50 1.89 -33.01 -4.31
CA LEU A 50 1.09 -32.87 -3.09
C LEU A 50 0.49 -34.21 -2.65
N LYS A 51 -0.13 -34.95 -3.58
CA LYS A 51 -0.59 -36.33 -3.35
C LYS A 51 0.54 -37.24 -2.86
N SER A 52 1.74 -37.18 -3.47
CA SER A 52 2.85 -38.07 -3.10
C SER A 52 3.41 -37.83 -1.70
N ASN A 53 3.16 -36.65 -1.11
CA ASN A 53 3.58 -36.29 0.25
C ASN A 53 2.39 -36.21 1.24
N GLY A 54 1.22 -36.74 0.86
CA GLY A 54 0.05 -36.81 1.73
C GLY A 54 -0.66 -35.47 2.01
N ILE A 55 -0.34 -34.41 1.26
CA ILE A 55 -0.94 -33.08 1.46
C ILE A 55 -2.31 -33.05 0.76
N THR A 56 -3.37 -33.06 1.56
CA THR A 56 -4.77 -33.15 1.10
C THR A 56 -5.49 -31.81 0.98
N ARG A 57 -4.89 -30.69 1.40
CA ARG A 57 -5.49 -29.35 1.31
C ARG A 57 -4.56 -28.32 0.67
N ILE A 58 -5.13 -27.42 -0.14
CA ILE A 58 -4.38 -26.37 -0.84
C ILE A 58 -5.12 -25.02 -0.81
N ARG A 59 -4.37 -23.92 -0.61
CA ARG A 59 -4.86 -22.55 -0.81
C ARG A 59 -4.35 -22.00 -2.14
N LEU A 60 -5.28 -21.67 -3.04
CA LEU A 60 -5.03 -20.94 -4.28
C LEU A 60 -5.37 -19.46 -4.11
N PHE A 61 -4.56 -18.57 -4.67
CA PHE A 61 -4.77 -17.11 -4.56
C PHE A 61 -5.62 -16.50 -5.67
N ASN A 62 -5.96 -17.29 -6.70
CA ASN A 62 -6.77 -16.85 -7.84
C ASN A 62 -7.48 -18.03 -8.51
N VAL A 63 -8.31 -17.71 -9.50
CA VAL A 63 -9.15 -18.63 -10.27
C VAL A 63 -8.51 -19.04 -11.61
N ASP A 64 -7.19 -19.24 -11.70
CA ASP A 64 -6.56 -19.68 -12.96
C ASP A 64 -7.13 -21.03 -13.44
N PRO A 65 -7.78 -21.08 -14.63
CA PRO A 65 -8.41 -22.29 -15.13
C PRO A 65 -7.45 -23.48 -15.31
N ASN A 66 -6.16 -23.22 -15.57
CA ASN A 66 -5.17 -24.28 -15.75
C ASN A 66 -4.74 -24.90 -14.43
N THR A 67 -4.56 -24.11 -13.37
CA THR A 67 -4.39 -24.63 -12.02
C THR A 67 -5.62 -25.36 -11.53
N LEU A 68 -6.83 -24.78 -11.66
CA LEU A 68 -8.06 -25.42 -11.16
C LEU A 68 -8.30 -26.80 -11.81
N ARG A 69 -8.19 -26.91 -13.14
CA ARG A 69 -8.33 -28.20 -13.84
C ARG A 69 -7.27 -29.22 -13.44
N ALA A 70 -6.07 -28.79 -13.07
CA ALA A 70 -4.99 -29.70 -12.64
C ALA A 70 -5.17 -30.24 -11.20
N PHE A 71 -6.11 -29.72 -10.42
CA PHE A 71 -6.54 -30.28 -9.13
C PHE A 71 -7.88 -31.03 -9.20
N SER A 72 -8.55 -31.01 -10.35
CA SER A 72 -9.85 -31.66 -10.55
C SER A 72 -9.72 -33.19 -10.49
N GLY A 73 -10.50 -33.82 -9.62
CA GLY A 73 -10.46 -35.27 -9.36
C GLY A 73 -9.28 -35.78 -8.53
N GLU A 74 -8.36 -34.91 -8.10
CA GLU A 74 -7.07 -35.32 -7.48
C GLU A 74 -7.15 -35.65 -5.98
N GLY A 75 -8.35 -35.67 -5.39
CA GLY A 75 -8.55 -35.96 -3.96
C GLY A 75 -8.05 -34.87 -3.00
N ILE A 76 -7.62 -33.72 -3.55
CA ILE A 76 -7.20 -32.53 -2.80
C ILE A 76 -8.40 -31.60 -2.64
N THR A 77 -8.60 -31.08 -1.42
CA THR A 77 -9.61 -30.07 -1.07
C THR A 77 -9.04 -28.66 -1.21
N LEU A 78 -9.84 -27.71 -1.70
CA LEU A 78 -9.37 -26.37 -2.06
C LEU A 78 -9.98 -25.26 -1.21
N MET A 79 -9.14 -24.30 -0.86
CA MET A 79 -9.49 -22.90 -0.62
C MET A 79 -9.16 -22.09 -1.87
N ILE A 80 -10.15 -21.40 -2.45
CA ILE A 80 -9.99 -20.62 -3.69
C ILE A 80 -10.13 -19.12 -3.41
N GLY A 81 -9.08 -18.35 -3.70
CA GLY A 81 -9.05 -16.91 -3.57
C GLY A 81 -9.78 -16.16 -4.68
N VAL A 82 -10.66 -15.23 -4.31
CA VAL A 82 -11.19 -14.17 -5.18
C VAL A 82 -10.21 -12.99 -5.13
N PRO A 83 -9.58 -12.57 -6.23
CA PRO A 83 -8.62 -11.46 -6.20
C PRO A 83 -9.28 -10.13 -5.80
N ASN A 84 -8.55 -9.29 -5.05
CA ASN A 84 -9.03 -7.98 -4.57
C ASN A 84 -9.58 -7.12 -5.73
N GLU A 85 -8.94 -7.21 -6.89
CA GLU A 85 -9.24 -6.47 -8.11
C GLU A 85 -10.66 -6.75 -8.66
N VAL A 86 -11.24 -7.89 -8.31
CA VAL A 86 -12.58 -8.34 -8.78
C VAL A 86 -13.71 -7.88 -7.85
N LEU A 87 -13.39 -7.57 -6.58
CA LEU A 87 -14.38 -7.20 -5.56
C LEU A 87 -15.32 -6.04 -5.99
N PRO A 88 -14.85 -4.93 -6.60
CA PRO A 88 -15.76 -3.85 -7.00
C PRO A 88 -16.83 -4.29 -8.01
N SER A 89 -16.46 -5.18 -8.95
CA SER A 89 -17.39 -5.68 -9.97
C SER A 89 -18.41 -6.67 -9.39
N LEU A 90 -18.02 -7.52 -8.43
CA LEU A 90 -18.96 -8.43 -7.76
C LEU A 90 -19.85 -7.71 -6.74
N ALA A 91 -19.33 -6.69 -6.05
CA ALA A 91 -20.07 -5.86 -5.10
C ALA A 91 -21.15 -4.99 -5.77
N SER A 92 -20.82 -4.35 -6.90
CA SER A 92 -21.77 -3.52 -7.65
C SER A 92 -22.58 -4.30 -8.70
N GLY A 93 -22.24 -5.57 -8.94
CA GLY A 93 -22.99 -6.47 -9.80
C GLY A 93 -24.25 -7.04 -9.13
N THR A 94 -25.07 -7.72 -9.91
CA THR A 94 -26.23 -8.47 -9.39
C THR A 94 -25.80 -9.82 -8.82
N VAL A 95 -26.70 -10.48 -8.06
CA VAL A 95 -26.51 -11.89 -7.66
C VAL A 95 -26.33 -12.79 -8.89
N ASN A 96 -27.05 -12.52 -9.99
CA ASN A 96 -26.87 -13.25 -11.24
C ASN A 96 -25.47 -13.07 -11.86
N PHE A 97 -24.90 -11.86 -11.82
CA PHE A 97 -23.51 -11.64 -12.24
C PHE A 97 -22.52 -12.43 -11.37
N SER A 98 -22.79 -12.54 -10.06
CA SER A 98 -21.97 -13.36 -9.16
C SER A 98 -22.13 -14.87 -9.41
N LEU A 99 -23.33 -15.32 -9.80
CA LEU A 99 -23.63 -16.69 -10.23
C LEU A 99 -22.88 -17.04 -11.53
N GLU A 100 -22.96 -16.19 -12.55
CA GLU A 100 -22.23 -16.34 -13.81
C GLU A 100 -20.72 -16.32 -13.60
N TRP A 101 -20.21 -15.47 -12.69
CA TRP A 101 -18.79 -15.43 -12.33
C TRP A 101 -18.33 -16.73 -11.66
N LEU A 102 -19.07 -17.23 -10.67
CA LEU A 102 -18.79 -18.50 -9.99
C LEU A 102 -18.80 -19.68 -10.98
N GLN A 103 -19.82 -19.76 -11.83
CA GLN A 103 -19.92 -20.81 -12.87
C GLN A 103 -18.76 -20.73 -13.87
N SER A 104 -18.48 -19.54 -14.41
CA SER A 104 -17.51 -19.38 -15.51
C SER A 104 -16.05 -19.53 -15.06
N ASN A 105 -15.71 -19.08 -13.85
CA ASN A 105 -14.32 -19.07 -13.38
C ASN A 105 -13.98 -20.30 -12.52
N ILE A 106 -14.89 -20.74 -11.66
CA ILE A 106 -14.64 -21.82 -10.69
C ILE A 106 -15.26 -23.14 -11.18
N PHE A 107 -16.60 -23.23 -11.21
CA PHE A 107 -17.29 -24.52 -11.38
C PHE A 107 -17.20 -25.10 -12.82
N SER A 108 -16.76 -24.32 -13.80
CA SER A 108 -16.37 -24.80 -15.14
C SER A 108 -15.06 -25.59 -15.16
N ASN A 109 -14.23 -25.47 -14.12
CA ASN A 109 -12.87 -26.00 -14.08
C ASN A 109 -12.65 -27.06 -12.98
N ILE A 110 -13.47 -27.06 -11.93
CA ILE A 110 -13.37 -28.00 -10.81
C ILE A 110 -14.75 -28.26 -10.18
N ALA A 111 -14.94 -29.46 -9.64
CA ALA A 111 -16.20 -29.85 -9.00
C ALA A 111 -16.39 -29.14 -7.64
N ALA A 112 -17.64 -28.84 -7.29
CA ALA A 112 -17.97 -28.02 -6.12
C ALA A 112 -17.73 -28.72 -4.78
N ASP A 113 -17.78 -30.06 -4.76
CA ASP A 113 -17.48 -30.92 -3.61
C ASP A 113 -15.99 -30.95 -3.24
N GLN A 114 -15.10 -30.59 -4.16
CA GLN A 114 -13.68 -30.38 -3.85
C GLN A 114 -13.39 -29.04 -3.17
N ILE A 115 -14.35 -28.11 -3.10
CA ILE A 115 -14.14 -26.76 -2.58
C ILE A 115 -14.74 -26.67 -1.17
N GLN A 116 -13.89 -26.47 -0.17
CA GLN A 116 -14.30 -26.20 1.20
C GLN A 116 -14.51 -24.70 1.42
N TYR A 117 -13.66 -23.87 0.82
CA TYR A 117 -13.64 -22.43 1.06
C TYR A 117 -13.52 -21.59 -0.21
N ILE A 118 -14.27 -20.49 -0.25
CA ILE A 118 -13.98 -19.36 -1.12
C ILE A 118 -13.50 -18.20 -0.24
N ALA A 119 -12.25 -17.81 -0.44
CA ALA A 119 -11.55 -16.75 0.27
C ALA A 119 -11.71 -15.43 -0.50
N VAL A 120 -12.63 -14.58 -0.05
CA VAL A 120 -12.99 -13.34 -0.74
C VAL A 120 -11.99 -12.25 -0.40
N GLY A 121 -11.12 -11.92 -1.37
CA GLY A 121 -9.99 -11.02 -1.17
C GLY A 121 -8.82 -11.67 -0.43
N ASN A 122 -7.76 -10.88 -0.21
CA ASN A 122 -6.65 -11.22 0.69
C ASN A 122 -6.10 -9.94 1.33
N GLU A 123 -6.19 -9.84 2.66
CA GLU A 123 -5.73 -8.71 3.49
C GLU A 123 -6.23 -7.33 3.02
N VAL A 124 -7.49 -7.28 2.58
CA VAL A 124 -8.15 -6.10 1.99
C VAL A 124 -7.85 -4.80 2.75
N PHE A 125 -7.99 -4.82 4.07
CA PHE A 125 -7.84 -3.64 4.94
C PHE A 125 -6.39 -3.13 5.06
N LEU A 126 -5.38 -3.98 4.83
CA LEU A 126 -3.96 -3.62 4.86
C LEU A 126 -3.47 -3.11 3.50
N LYS A 127 -3.89 -3.76 2.41
CA LYS A 127 -3.25 -3.61 1.09
C LYS A 127 -3.65 -2.31 0.38
N ASP A 128 -4.94 -2.01 0.30
CA ASP A 128 -5.45 -0.79 -0.33
C ASP A 128 -6.89 -0.49 0.14
N PRO A 129 -7.11 0.57 0.94
CA PRO A 129 -8.43 0.94 1.47
C PRO A 129 -9.54 1.12 0.43
N PHE A 130 -9.19 1.31 -0.85
CA PHE A 130 -10.15 1.30 -1.96
C PHE A 130 -11.02 0.03 -1.99
N TYR A 131 -10.48 -1.14 -1.60
CA TYR A 131 -11.20 -2.41 -1.67
C TYR A 131 -12.11 -2.69 -0.45
N THR A 132 -11.86 -2.01 0.68
CA THR A 132 -12.62 -2.15 1.93
C THR A 132 -14.15 -2.10 1.79
N PRO A 133 -14.77 -1.09 1.13
CA PRO A 133 -16.23 -1.03 1.02
C PRO A 133 -16.86 -2.12 0.15
N PHE A 134 -16.07 -2.80 -0.70
CA PHE A 134 -16.58 -3.82 -1.63
C PHE A 134 -16.54 -5.25 -1.06
N LEU A 135 -15.85 -5.48 0.06
CA LEU A 135 -15.64 -6.82 0.62
C LEU A 135 -16.95 -7.50 1.07
N LEU A 136 -17.67 -6.89 2.00
CA LEU A 136 -18.92 -7.46 2.52
C LEU A 136 -20.01 -7.61 1.42
N PRO A 137 -20.28 -6.61 0.56
CA PRO A 137 -21.22 -6.79 -0.55
C PRO A 137 -20.83 -7.94 -1.50
N THR A 138 -19.53 -8.12 -1.78
CA THR A 138 -19.06 -9.27 -2.57
C THR A 138 -19.37 -10.60 -1.89
N ILE A 139 -19.10 -10.72 -0.58
CA ILE A 139 -19.42 -11.92 0.21
C ILE A 139 -20.93 -12.20 0.17
N LEU A 140 -21.77 -11.19 0.35
CA LEU A 140 -23.23 -11.34 0.34
C LEU A 140 -23.79 -11.72 -1.05
N ASN A 141 -23.23 -11.16 -2.14
CA ASN A 141 -23.64 -11.50 -3.50
C ASN A 141 -23.19 -12.92 -3.91
N LEU A 142 -21.95 -13.30 -3.58
CA LEU A 142 -21.44 -14.66 -3.78
C LEU A 142 -22.22 -15.68 -2.93
N PHE A 143 -22.58 -15.34 -1.69
CA PHE A 143 -23.38 -16.22 -0.83
C PHE A 143 -24.76 -16.51 -1.42
N GLN A 144 -25.49 -15.48 -1.87
CA GLN A 144 -26.80 -15.66 -2.52
C GLN A 144 -26.70 -16.47 -3.82
N ALA A 145 -25.61 -16.30 -4.59
CA ALA A 145 -25.34 -17.11 -5.76
C ALA A 145 -25.06 -18.60 -5.41
N LEU A 146 -24.29 -18.87 -4.34
CA LEU A 146 -24.12 -20.22 -3.80
C LEU A 146 -25.45 -20.81 -3.27
N GLN A 147 -26.34 -20.00 -2.71
CA GLN A 147 -27.70 -20.47 -2.34
C GLN A 147 -28.51 -20.89 -3.57
N THR A 148 -28.42 -20.13 -4.68
CA THR A 148 -29.09 -20.49 -5.95
C THR A 148 -28.53 -21.79 -6.55
N LEU A 149 -27.26 -22.10 -6.28
CA LEU A 149 -26.62 -23.36 -6.68
C LEU A 149 -26.83 -24.52 -5.69
N GLY A 150 -27.45 -24.28 -4.52
CA GLY A 150 -27.56 -25.28 -3.44
C GLY A 150 -26.23 -25.59 -2.71
N LEU A 151 -25.21 -24.74 -2.87
CA LEU A 151 -23.84 -24.94 -2.37
C LEU A 151 -23.50 -24.15 -1.10
N ALA A 152 -24.39 -23.29 -0.62
CA ALA A 152 -24.13 -22.39 0.53
C ALA A 152 -23.82 -23.10 1.86
N GLU A 153 -24.19 -24.38 1.99
CA GLU A 153 -23.86 -25.18 3.18
C GLU A 153 -22.58 -26.00 3.05
N THR A 154 -22.13 -26.30 1.83
CA THR A 154 -20.88 -27.06 1.59
C THR A 154 -19.68 -26.15 1.35
N VAL A 155 -19.87 -25.07 0.59
CA VAL A 155 -18.82 -24.10 0.24
C VAL A 155 -18.93 -22.88 1.16
N LYS A 156 -18.02 -22.74 2.13
CA LYS A 156 -18.06 -21.64 3.09
C LYS A 156 -17.27 -20.41 2.60
N LEU A 157 -17.83 -19.22 2.83
CA LEU A 157 -17.25 -17.93 2.44
C LEU A 157 -16.59 -17.25 3.64
N SER A 158 -15.34 -16.81 3.46
CA SER A 158 -14.58 -16.02 4.45
C SER A 158 -13.64 -15.03 3.74
N SER A 159 -12.84 -14.28 4.49
CA SER A 159 -11.85 -13.32 3.99
C SER A 159 -10.56 -13.45 4.81
N PRO A 160 -9.41 -13.81 4.21
CA PRO A 160 -8.11 -13.74 4.87
C PRO A 160 -7.72 -12.31 5.27
N HIS A 161 -7.41 -12.11 6.54
CA HIS A 161 -6.98 -10.83 7.11
C HIS A 161 -5.56 -10.89 7.68
N ALA A 162 -4.78 -9.82 7.55
CA ALA A 162 -3.47 -9.72 8.21
C ALA A 162 -3.64 -9.55 9.73
N ALA A 163 -2.66 -9.96 10.53
CA ALA A 163 -2.62 -9.73 11.97
C ALA A 163 -2.85 -8.25 12.36
N SER A 164 -2.47 -7.31 11.50
CA SER A 164 -2.61 -5.85 11.69
C SER A 164 -4.04 -5.30 11.65
N ILE A 165 -5.08 -6.14 11.62
CA ILE A 165 -6.47 -5.68 11.82
C ILE A 165 -6.84 -5.59 13.31
N LEU A 166 -5.94 -6.02 14.20
CA LEU A 166 -5.99 -5.77 15.64
C LEU A 166 -5.28 -4.45 15.97
N SER A 167 -5.91 -3.61 16.79
CA SER A 167 -5.31 -2.40 17.39
C SER A 167 -4.52 -2.71 18.66
N THR A 168 -4.94 -3.74 19.38
CA THR A 168 -4.26 -4.30 20.56
C THR A 168 -4.21 -5.81 20.39
N SER A 169 -3.05 -6.42 20.62
CA SER A 169 -2.88 -7.89 20.59
C SER A 169 -2.12 -8.46 21.78
N TYR A 170 -1.47 -7.61 22.59
CA TYR A 170 -0.71 -8.02 23.77
C TYR A 170 -1.21 -7.29 25.03
N PRO A 171 -1.46 -8.01 26.15
CA PRO A 171 -1.59 -9.47 26.20
C PRO A 171 -2.84 -9.94 25.39
N PRO A 172 -2.97 -11.23 25.03
CA PRO A 172 -4.09 -11.74 24.23
C PRO A 172 -5.46 -11.32 24.72
N SER A 173 -5.67 -11.30 26.04
CA SER A 173 -6.93 -10.90 26.65
C SER A 173 -7.30 -9.43 26.44
N ALA A 174 -6.33 -8.57 26.16
CA ALA A 174 -6.53 -7.19 25.72
C ALA A 174 -6.83 -7.06 24.22
N GLY A 175 -6.86 -8.18 23.48
CA GLY A 175 -7.10 -8.25 22.03
C GLY A 175 -8.31 -7.45 21.57
N THR A 176 -8.12 -6.50 20.65
CA THR A 176 -9.19 -5.66 20.07
C THR A 176 -8.94 -5.42 18.59
N PHE A 177 -9.99 -5.46 17.77
CA PHE A 177 -9.95 -4.99 16.39
C PHE A 177 -9.67 -3.48 16.31
N ASP A 178 -9.16 -3.01 15.18
CA ASP A 178 -9.02 -1.58 14.91
C ASP A 178 -10.39 -0.87 14.93
N PRO A 179 -10.60 0.15 15.80
CA PRO A 179 -11.82 0.95 15.83
C PRO A 179 -12.22 1.56 14.48
N TYR A 180 -11.27 1.88 13.60
CA TYR A 180 -11.54 2.39 12.25
C TYR A 180 -12.08 1.30 11.31
N LEU A 181 -11.77 0.04 11.54
CA LEU A 181 -12.27 -1.11 10.77
C LEU A 181 -13.57 -1.70 11.33
N ARG A 182 -13.94 -1.35 12.57
CA ARG A 182 -15.10 -1.91 13.30
C ARG A 182 -16.42 -1.86 12.53
N SER A 183 -16.64 -0.80 11.74
CA SER A 183 -17.83 -0.62 10.89
C SER A 183 -17.98 -1.66 9.77
N VAL A 184 -16.90 -2.34 9.40
CA VAL A 184 -16.87 -3.41 8.39
C VAL A 184 -16.62 -4.78 9.02
N ILE A 185 -15.78 -4.86 10.06
CA ILE A 185 -15.48 -6.11 10.77
C ILE A 185 -16.69 -6.66 11.50
N VAL A 186 -17.46 -5.85 12.26
CA VAL A 186 -18.61 -6.35 13.03
C VAL A 186 -19.68 -7.00 12.13
N PRO A 187 -20.08 -6.39 10.99
CA PRO A 187 -20.93 -7.06 10.01
C PRO A 187 -20.35 -8.33 9.37
N LEU A 188 -19.02 -8.41 9.17
CA LEU A 188 -18.36 -9.62 8.68
C LEU A 188 -18.39 -10.75 9.73
N LEU A 189 -18.13 -10.45 11.00
CA LEU A 189 -18.25 -11.41 12.09
C LEU A 189 -19.68 -11.93 12.25
N GLN A 190 -20.70 -11.07 12.08
CA GLN A 190 -22.10 -11.50 12.03
C GLN A 190 -22.34 -12.50 10.90
N PHE A 191 -21.87 -12.21 9.68
CA PHE A 191 -21.98 -13.14 8.56
C PHE A 191 -21.24 -14.46 8.83
N PHE A 192 -20.04 -14.43 9.43
CA PHE A 192 -19.29 -15.64 9.77
C PHE A 192 -20.02 -16.50 10.81
N HIS A 193 -20.58 -15.87 11.86
CA HIS A 193 -21.41 -16.51 12.87
C HIS A 193 -22.67 -17.14 12.26
N ASP A 194 -23.48 -16.35 11.52
CA ASP A 194 -24.76 -16.76 10.94
C ASP A 194 -24.66 -17.91 9.91
N ARG A 195 -23.47 -18.15 9.36
CA ARG A 195 -23.22 -19.12 8.28
C ARG A 195 -22.26 -20.25 8.67
N GLY A 196 -21.75 -20.26 9.90
CA GLY A 196 -20.76 -21.22 10.36
C GLY A 196 -19.45 -21.16 9.57
N SER A 197 -19.06 -19.97 9.11
CA SER A 197 -17.79 -19.73 8.41
C SER A 197 -16.69 -19.33 9.41
N PRO A 198 -15.42 -19.67 9.15
CA PRO A 198 -14.32 -19.25 10.00
C PRO A 198 -13.95 -17.77 9.78
N LEU A 199 -13.30 -17.16 10.77
CA LEU A 199 -12.41 -16.02 10.54
C LEU A 199 -11.08 -16.55 9.98
N MET A 200 -10.64 -16.02 8.84
CA MET A 200 -9.34 -16.37 8.24
C MET A 200 -8.29 -15.32 8.58
N VAL A 201 -7.16 -15.75 9.14
CA VAL A 201 -6.06 -14.87 9.57
C VAL A 201 -4.72 -15.33 9.03
N ASN A 202 -3.94 -14.39 8.49
CA ASN A 202 -2.56 -14.57 8.08
C ASN A 202 -1.65 -14.25 9.28
N VAL A 203 -1.00 -15.28 9.82
CA VAL A 203 -0.31 -15.25 11.12
C VAL A 203 1.18 -15.49 10.91
N TYR A 204 2.00 -14.46 11.13
CA TYR A 204 3.44 -14.51 10.86
C TYR A 204 4.28 -14.08 12.08
N PRO A 205 4.56 -15.00 13.04
CA PRO A 205 5.46 -14.76 14.17
C PRO A 205 6.84 -14.26 13.77
N PHE A 206 7.32 -14.65 12.58
CA PHE A 206 8.52 -14.07 11.94
C PHE A 206 8.45 -12.54 11.82
N LEU A 207 7.35 -11.99 11.32
CA LEU A 207 7.19 -10.54 11.16
C LEU A 207 7.09 -9.84 12.52
N SER A 208 6.32 -10.40 13.46
CA SER A 208 6.21 -9.89 14.82
C SER A 208 7.59 -9.83 15.52
N TYR A 209 8.38 -10.91 15.44
CA TYR A 209 9.75 -10.97 15.95
C TYR A 209 10.67 -9.95 15.27
N THR A 210 10.74 -9.92 13.93
CA THR A 210 11.66 -9.02 13.22
C THR A 210 11.37 -7.54 13.42
N ASN A 211 10.13 -7.17 13.75
CA ASN A 211 9.75 -5.80 14.11
C ASN A 211 10.03 -5.45 15.58
N ASN A 212 9.99 -6.43 16.50
CA ASN A 212 10.11 -6.21 17.95
C ASN A 212 11.12 -7.19 18.61
N PRO A 213 12.38 -7.31 18.13
CA PRO A 213 13.31 -8.38 18.53
C PRO A 213 13.90 -8.21 19.94
N ASN A 214 13.60 -7.10 20.63
CA ASN A 214 13.97 -6.86 22.03
C ASN A 214 12.91 -7.41 22.99
N ASP A 215 11.65 -7.41 22.57
CA ASP A 215 10.46 -7.70 23.38
C ASP A 215 9.95 -9.13 23.12
N ILE A 216 10.16 -9.64 21.91
CA ILE A 216 9.80 -10.99 21.48
C ILE A 216 11.09 -11.80 21.31
N SER A 217 11.23 -12.90 22.05
CA SER A 217 12.38 -13.81 21.88
C SER A 217 12.24 -14.68 20.63
N LEU A 218 13.37 -15.00 19.99
CA LEU A 218 13.39 -15.86 18.79
C LEU A 218 12.82 -17.26 19.08
N ASP A 219 13.11 -17.81 20.27
CA ASP A 219 12.63 -19.12 20.67
C ASP A 219 11.11 -19.14 20.94
N TYR A 220 10.53 -18.05 21.43
CA TYR A 220 9.08 -17.90 21.58
C TYR A 220 8.36 -17.80 20.22
N ALA A 221 8.98 -17.14 19.25
CA ALA A 221 8.51 -17.11 17.87
C ALA A 221 8.65 -18.46 17.12
N LEU A 222 9.48 -19.39 17.62
CA LEU A 222 9.81 -20.68 16.98
C LEU A 222 9.28 -21.93 17.74
N PHE A 223 8.43 -21.75 18.75
CA PHE A 223 7.94 -22.82 19.64
C PHE A 223 9.08 -23.57 20.39
N ARG A 224 10.21 -22.91 20.64
CA ARG A 224 11.38 -23.44 21.37
C ARG A 224 11.51 -22.88 22.80
N SER A 225 10.68 -21.92 23.18
CA SER A 225 10.77 -21.24 24.49
C SER A 225 10.54 -22.18 25.67
N THR A 226 11.45 -22.14 26.64
CA THR A 226 11.25 -22.68 27.99
C THR A 226 10.52 -21.69 28.91
N ASN A 227 10.49 -20.41 28.53
CA ASN A 227 9.77 -19.37 29.26
C ASN A 227 8.30 -19.41 28.82
N VAL A 228 7.42 -19.21 29.80
CA VAL A 228 5.96 -19.19 29.62
C VAL A 228 5.46 -17.80 29.95
N GLU A 229 4.84 -17.15 28.98
CA GLU A 229 4.15 -15.87 29.18
C GLU A 229 2.76 -16.14 29.77
N HIS A 230 2.34 -15.28 30.70
CA HIS A 230 1.11 -15.47 31.46
C HIS A 230 0.14 -14.32 31.26
N ASP A 231 -1.07 -14.65 30.82
CA ASP A 231 -2.19 -13.71 30.64
C ASP A 231 -3.42 -14.30 31.33
N GLN A 232 -3.99 -13.54 32.28
CA GLN A 232 -5.05 -13.99 33.16
C GLN A 232 -4.68 -15.31 33.89
N ASN A 233 -5.37 -16.41 33.56
CA ASN A 233 -5.12 -17.77 34.05
C ASN A 233 -4.58 -18.70 32.96
N LEU A 234 -4.17 -18.16 31.81
CA LEU A 234 -3.63 -18.88 30.66
C LEU A 234 -2.11 -18.82 30.63
N ALA A 235 -1.52 -19.72 29.86
CA ALA A 235 -0.08 -19.95 29.78
C ALA A 235 0.29 -20.15 28.31
N TYR A 236 1.10 -19.25 27.76
CA TYR A 236 1.53 -19.26 26.37
C TYR A 236 3.04 -19.56 26.33
N ASN A 237 3.44 -20.54 25.52
CA ASN A 237 4.85 -20.90 25.30
C ASN A 237 5.31 -20.62 23.86
N ASN A 238 4.44 -20.02 23.04
CA ASN A 238 4.72 -19.64 21.68
C ASN A 238 3.83 -18.47 21.21
N LEU A 239 4.37 -17.66 20.30
CA LEU A 239 3.71 -16.47 19.77
C LEU A 239 2.55 -16.77 18.80
N PHE A 240 2.47 -17.97 18.23
CA PHE A 240 1.39 -18.33 17.32
C PHE A 240 0.06 -18.47 18.06
N ASP A 241 0.04 -19.21 19.18
CA ASP A 241 -1.13 -19.36 20.03
C ASP A 241 -1.55 -18.03 20.66
N GLU A 242 -0.58 -17.22 21.09
CA GLU A 242 -0.82 -15.85 21.57
C GLU A 242 -1.54 -14.99 20.51
N THR A 243 -1.07 -15.05 19.26
CA THR A 243 -1.67 -14.28 18.15
C THR A 243 -3.08 -14.79 17.80
N ILE A 244 -3.31 -16.11 17.80
CA ILE A 244 -4.65 -16.67 17.54
C ILE A 244 -5.62 -16.27 18.67
N ASP A 245 -5.22 -16.37 19.93
CA ASP A 245 -6.12 -16.06 21.06
C ASP A 245 -6.41 -14.56 21.19
N ALA A 246 -5.49 -13.68 20.77
CA ALA A 246 -5.78 -12.25 20.62
C ALA A 246 -6.95 -11.99 19.64
N PHE A 247 -7.03 -12.74 18.54
CA PHE A 247 -8.18 -12.70 17.62
C PHE A 247 -9.45 -13.27 18.26
N VAL A 248 -9.35 -14.35 19.04
CA VAL A 248 -10.49 -14.94 19.74
C VAL A 248 -11.08 -13.95 20.76
N TYR A 249 -10.25 -13.34 21.61
CA TYR A 249 -10.68 -12.31 22.56
C TYR A 249 -11.28 -11.08 21.85
N ALA A 250 -10.73 -10.66 20.71
CA ALA A 250 -11.27 -9.56 19.91
C ALA A 250 -12.68 -9.87 19.38
N MET A 251 -12.93 -11.09 18.90
CA MET A 251 -14.27 -11.53 18.47
C MET A 251 -15.26 -11.59 19.64
N GLU A 252 -14.85 -12.15 20.77
CA GLU A 252 -15.70 -12.26 21.98
C GLU A 252 -16.08 -10.88 22.54
N ARG A 253 -15.17 -9.88 22.47
CA ARG A 253 -15.45 -8.49 22.87
C ARG A 253 -16.47 -7.78 21.98
N GLU A 254 -16.56 -8.15 20.71
CA GLU A 254 -17.63 -7.70 19.80
C GLU A 254 -18.91 -8.54 19.91
N GLY A 255 -18.96 -9.52 20.82
CA GLY A 255 -20.11 -10.38 21.09
C GLY A 255 -20.08 -11.75 20.40
N PHE A 256 -19.08 -12.02 19.55
CA PHE A 256 -19.03 -13.18 18.67
C PHE A 256 -18.25 -14.35 19.27
N VAL A 257 -18.88 -15.03 20.22
CA VAL A 257 -18.37 -16.30 20.77
C VAL A 257 -18.47 -17.42 19.70
N GLY A 258 -17.49 -18.32 19.68
CA GLY A 258 -17.57 -19.58 18.94
C GLY A 258 -17.22 -19.55 17.44
N ILE A 259 -17.00 -18.38 16.82
CA ILE A 259 -16.50 -18.32 15.42
C ILE A 259 -15.15 -19.06 15.33
N PRO A 260 -14.99 -20.08 14.45
CA PRO A 260 -13.71 -20.78 14.28
C PRO A 260 -12.62 -19.88 13.69
N VAL A 261 -11.35 -20.19 13.94
CA VAL A 261 -10.20 -19.46 13.36
C VAL A 261 -9.40 -20.40 12.47
N VAL A 262 -9.10 -19.94 11.25
CA VAL A 262 -8.21 -20.62 10.30
C VAL A 262 -6.97 -19.76 10.11
N ALA A 263 -5.78 -20.33 10.36
CA ALA A 263 -4.51 -19.70 10.03
C ALA A 263 -4.27 -19.85 8.52
N SER A 264 -4.84 -18.92 7.74
CA SER A 264 -4.97 -19.02 6.28
C SER A 264 -3.66 -18.79 5.51
N GLU A 265 -2.66 -18.20 6.15
CA GLU A 265 -1.25 -18.21 5.78
C GLU A 265 -0.43 -18.24 7.08
N THR A 266 0.62 -19.07 7.16
CA THR A 266 1.67 -18.95 8.17
C THR A 266 2.97 -19.57 7.69
N GLY A 267 4.12 -19.01 8.05
CA GLY A 267 5.41 -19.57 7.62
C GLY A 267 6.61 -18.75 8.06
N TRP A 268 7.81 -19.28 7.75
CA TRP A 268 9.09 -18.67 8.11
C TRP A 268 10.09 -18.80 6.94
N PRO A 269 10.78 -17.72 6.55
CA PRO A 269 11.64 -17.72 5.35
C PRO A 269 12.94 -18.51 5.56
N THR A 270 13.29 -19.31 4.56
CA THR A 270 14.50 -20.16 4.49
C THR A 270 15.79 -19.40 4.20
N THR A 271 15.68 -18.20 3.61
CA THR A 271 16.79 -17.27 3.38
C THR A 271 16.30 -15.83 3.57
N GLY A 272 17.18 -14.95 4.04
CA GLY A 272 16.93 -13.51 3.96
C GLY A 272 17.30 -12.68 5.20
N GLY A 273 18.40 -13.01 5.86
CA GLY A 273 18.82 -12.36 7.10
C GLY A 273 19.35 -13.40 8.08
N GLU A 274 19.72 -12.96 9.28
CA GLU A 274 20.31 -13.82 10.31
C GLU A 274 19.35 -14.91 10.79
N VAL A 275 18.11 -14.51 11.12
CA VAL A 275 17.06 -15.43 11.59
C VAL A 275 16.24 -16.08 10.48
N ALA A 276 16.34 -15.56 9.24
CA ALA A 276 15.69 -16.09 8.04
C ALA A 276 16.61 -17.11 7.37
N ASN A 277 16.62 -18.32 7.92
CA ASN A 277 17.52 -19.41 7.55
C ASN A 277 16.76 -20.76 7.57
N SER A 278 17.31 -21.78 6.91
CA SER A 278 16.67 -23.10 6.78
C SER A 278 16.39 -23.81 8.12
N GLU A 279 17.19 -23.56 9.15
CA GLU A 279 17.06 -24.22 10.45
C GLU A 279 15.87 -23.66 11.25
N ASN A 280 15.75 -22.33 11.33
CA ASN A 280 14.59 -21.68 11.93
C ASN A 280 13.32 -21.91 11.09
N ALA A 281 13.43 -21.96 9.76
CA ALA A 281 12.29 -22.28 8.90
C ALA A 281 11.77 -23.72 9.11
N LEU A 282 12.68 -24.68 9.24
CA LEU A 282 12.35 -26.06 9.59
C LEU A 282 11.71 -26.14 11.00
N ALA A 283 12.32 -25.49 11.99
CA ALA A 283 11.80 -25.47 13.36
C ALA A 283 10.38 -24.87 13.42
N TYR A 284 10.14 -23.73 12.76
CA TYR A 284 8.82 -23.10 12.73
C TYR A 284 7.77 -23.99 12.05
N ASN A 285 8.00 -24.35 10.79
CA ASN A 285 7.02 -25.10 10.00
C ASN A 285 6.77 -26.49 10.61
N GLY A 286 7.81 -27.18 11.07
CA GLY A 286 7.71 -28.48 11.73
C GLY A 286 6.93 -28.43 13.04
N ASN A 287 7.13 -27.40 13.87
CA ASN A 287 6.38 -27.24 15.12
C ASN A 287 4.91 -26.86 14.87
N VAL A 288 4.62 -26.02 13.87
CA VAL A 288 3.24 -25.73 13.42
C VAL A 288 2.53 -27.02 12.98
N VAL A 289 3.17 -27.83 12.12
CA VAL A 289 2.65 -29.11 11.65
C VAL A 289 2.39 -30.05 12.84
N LYS A 290 3.39 -30.23 13.72
CA LYS A 290 3.27 -31.08 14.91
C LYS A 290 2.13 -30.67 15.82
N ARG A 291 1.94 -29.35 16.05
CA ARG A 291 0.85 -28.81 16.86
C ARG A 291 -0.53 -29.09 16.25
N ALA A 292 -0.69 -28.87 14.94
CA ALA A 292 -1.94 -29.16 14.25
C ALA A 292 -2.26 -30.67 14.23
N LEU A 293 -1.27 -31.52 13.90
CA LEU A 293 -1.44 -32.99 13.94
C LEU A 293 -1.78 -33.54 15.34
N SER A 294 -1.41 -32.83 16.41
CA SER A 294 -1.66 -33.22 17.80
C SER A 294 -2.97 -32.64 18.39
N ASP A 295 -3.76 -31.92 17.59
CA ASP A 295 -5.06 -31.32 17.97
C ASP A 295 -5.06 -30.53 19.30
N VAL A 296 -3.95 -29.81 19.57
CA VAL A 296 -3.73 -29.12 20.86
C VAL A 296 -4.79 -28.03 21.12
N GLY A 297 -5.26 -27.38 20.06
CA GLY A 297 -5.94 -26.09 20.16
C GLY A 297 -5.00 -24.98 20.66
N THR A 298 -5.58 -23.94 21.24
CA THR A 298 -4.84 -22.83 21.90
C THR A 298 -5.10 -22.85 23.41
N PRO A 299 -4.35 -22.11 24.25
CA PRO A 299 -4.63 -22.00 25.69
C PRO A 299 -6.07 -21.56 26.02
N LYS A 300 -6.66 -20.65 25.24
CA LYS A 300 -8.07 -20.23 25.42
C LYS A 300 -9.08 -21.21 24.81
N ARG A 301 -8.72 -21.94 23.76
CA ARG A 301 -9.56 -22.95 23.09
C ARG A 301 -8.84 -24.31 23.02
N PRO A 302 -8.60 -24.97 24.16
CA PRO A 302 -7.87 -26.23 24.22
C PRO A 302 -8.70 -27.36 23.60
N GLY A 303 -8.06 -28.25 22.84
CA GLY A 303 -8.74 -29.35 22.13
C GLY A 303 -9.66 -28.89 20.99
N VAL A 304 -9.50 -27.66 20.50
CA VAL A 304 -10.16 -27.16 19.29
C VAL A 304 -9.07 -26.81 18.27
N GLY A 305 -8.70 -27.78 17.45
CA GLY A 305 -7.68 -27.65 16.41
C GLY A 305 -7.83 -26.40 15.54
N VAL A 306 -6.74 -25.66 15.41
CA VAL A 306 -6.62 -24.57 14.42
C VAL A 306 -6.23 -25.22 13.08
N GLU A 307 -7.07 -25.08 12.05
CA GLU A 307 -6.71 -25.43 10.68
C GLU A 307 -5.68 -24.43 10.13
N VAL A 308 -4.62 -24.94 9.48
CA VAL A 308 -3.46 -24.14 9.08
C VAL A 308 -3.09 -24.36 7.61
N PHE A 309 -2.79 -23.27 6.91
CA PHE A 309 -2.19 -23.28 5.58
C PHE A 309 -0.77 -22.71 5.63
N LEU A 310 0.23 -23.56 5.39
CA LEU A 310 1.64 -23.14 5.36
C LEU A 310 1.94 -22.28 4.13
N PHE A 311 2.69 -21.19 4.29
CA PHE A 311 3.08 -20.27 3.23
C PHE A 311 4.60 -20.37 2.96
N ASP A 312 5.08 -20.82 1.80
CA ASP A 312 4.35 -21.34 0.62
C ASP A 312 5.03 -22.62 0.11
N LEU A 313 4.40 -23.32 -0.83
CA LEU A 313 4.92 -24.55 -1.43
C LEU A 313 6.21 -24.34 -2.24
N PHE A 314 6.47 -23.14 -2.76
CA PHE A 314 7.65 -22.83 -3.57
C PHE A 314 8.26 -21.44 -3.27
N ASP A 315 9.57 -21.32 -3.51
CA ASP A 315 10.30 -20.04 -3.50
C ASP A 315 9.89 -19.18 -4.71
N GLU A 316 8.91 -18.30 -4.50
CA GLU A 316 8.33 -17.47 -5.56
C GLU A 316 9.24 -16.33 -6.03
N ASN A 317 10.08 -16.63 -7.02
CA ASN A 317 11.20 -15.80 -7.46
C ASN A 317 10.85 -14.47 -8.18
N GLU A 318 9.57 -14.19 -8.47
CA GLU A 318 9.10 -12.90 -9.00
C GLU A 318 8.38 -12.04 -7.95
N LYS A 319 8.33 -12.47 -6.67
CA LYS A 319 7.95 -11.58 -5.55
C LYS A 319 8.95 -10.43 -5.45
N ILE A 320 8.51 -9.20 -5.70
CA ILE A 320 9.35 -8.00 -5.65
C ILE A 320 9.59 -7.59 -4.18
N ILE A 321 10.75 -7.99 -3.64
CA ILE A 321 11.17 -7.70 -2.26
C ILE A 321 11.87 -6.33 -2.18
N CYS A 322 11.40 -5.47 -1.27
CA CYS A 322 12.09 -4.29 -0.73
C CYS A 322 11.36 -3.87 0.55
N GLN A 323 11.95 -3.77 1.75
CA GLN A 323 13.33 -4.01 2.23
C GLN A 323 13.23 -4.66 3.63
N SER A 324 14.13 -5.57 4.05
CA SER A 324 15.51 -5.27 4.47
C SER A 324 16.44 -6.50 4.32
N ARG A 325 17.68 -6.31 3.84
CA ARG A 325 18.81 -7.29 3.78
C ARG A 325 18.46 -8.79 3.56
N ALA A 326 17.45 -9.07 2.75
CA ALA A 326 16.91 -10.40 2.51
C ALA A 326 17.02 -10.80 1.03
N THR A 327 17.94 -11.71 0.64
CA THR A 327 18.14 -12.04 -0.79
C THR A 327 18.74 -13.43 -1.07
N ILE A 328 17.86 -14.37 -1.46
CA ILE A 328 17.94 -15.32 -2.61
C ILE A 328 19.24 -16.12 -2.85
N ALA A 329 19.10 -17.45 -3.03
CA ALA A 329 20.02 -18.28 -3.83
C ALA A 329 19.27 -19.28 -4.73
N HIS A 330 19.89 -19.69 -5.85
CA HIS A 330 19.28 -20.45 -6.95
C HIS A 330 19.15 -21.96 -6.70
N SER A 331 18.19 -22.61 -7.39
CA SER A 331 18.35 -23.99 -7.85
C SER A 331 17.76 -24.20 -9.25
N LYS A 332 18.30 -25.17 -10.00
CA LYS A 332 17.75 -25.67 -11.27
C LYS A 332 17.18 -27.06 -11.05
N PHE A 333 15.93 -27.30 -11.42
CA PHE A 333 15.35 -28.64 -11.34
C PHE A 333 15.97 -29.59 -12.37
N ARG A 334 16.49 -30.74 -11.92
CA ARG A 334 16.79 -31.92 -12.76
C ARG A 334 16.21 -33.17 -12.12
N ARG A 335 15.45 -33.94 -12.91
CA ARG A 335 14.71 -35.14 -12.45
C ARG A 335 15.66 -36.32 -12.17
N ARG A 336 15.42 -37.05 -11.07
CA ARG A 336 15.64 -38.50 -10.94
C ARG A 336 14.57 -39.12 -10.03
N LYS A 337 14.30 -40.42 -10.24
CA LYS A 337 13.40 -41.26 -9.41
C LYS A 337 14.21 -41.99 -8.31
N ILE A 338 13.49 -42.79 -7.51
CA ILE A 338 13.91 -43.95 -6.66
C ILE A 338 13.83 -43.64 -5.14
N PRO A 339 13.19 -44.49 -4.30
CA PRO A 339 12.10 -45.47 -4.53
C PRO A 339 10.90 -45.27 -3.57
N THR A 340 9.93 -46.19 -3.59
CA THR A 340 8.75 -46.22 -2.70
C THR A 340 8.93 -47.12 -1.48
N SER A 341 8.56 -46.64 -0.29
CA SER A 341 8.16 -47.47 0.87
C SER A 341 7.20 -46.70 1.78
N GLN A 342 6.31 -47.39 2.48
CA GLN A 342 5.19 -46.80 3.21
C GLN A 342 5.55 -46.48 4.68
N ASN A 343 5.30 -45.24 5.11
CA ASN A 343 4.62 -44.87 6.37
C ASN A 343 4.53 -43.33 6.45
N LEU A 344 3.67 -42.79 7.33
CA LEU A 344 3.69 -41.37 7.69
C LEU A 344 4.92 -41.10 8.55
N ASP A 345 5.99 -40.65 7.91
CA ASP A 345 7.28 -40.38 8.56
C ASP A 345 7.57 -38.86 8.62
N ILE A 346 8.04 -38.42 9.78
CA ILE A 346 8.38 -37.02 10.09
C ILE A 346 9.57 -36.57 9.24
N SER A 347 10.41 -37.51 8.79
CA SER A 347 11.59 -37.30 7.95
C SER A 347 11.33 -36.54 6.64
N PHE A 348 10.10 -36.47 6.13
CA PHE A 348 9.76 -35.61 4.98
C PHE A 348 10.11 -34.13 5.25
N TRP A 349 9.81 -33.63 6.45
CA TRP A 349 10.06 -32.23 6.81
C TRP A 349 11.55 -31.97 7.04
N GLU A 350 12.28 -32.94 7.60
CA GLU A 350 13.68 -32.80 8.03
C GLU A 350 14.70 -32.68 6.87
N ASN A 351 14.33 -33.06 5.64
CA ASN A 351 15.29 -33.32 4.56
C ASN A 351 15.46 -32.20 3.49
N PHE A 352 14.86 -31.01 3.67
CA PHE A 352 14.97 -29.93 2.67
C PHE A 352 16.34 -29.20 2.71
N LYS A 353 17.25 -29.56 1.80
CA LYS A 353 18.49 -28.82 1.48
C LYS A 353 18.70 -28.66 -0.02
N TRP A 354 19.12 -27.47 -0.46
CA TRP A 354 19.33 -27.11 -1.88
C TRP A 354 20.81 -26.90 -2.24
N CYS A 355 21.14 -26.99 -3.54
CA CYS A 355 22.49 -26.81 -4.10
C CYS A 355 22.45 -26.17 -5.52
N GLU A 356 23.58 -25.59 -5.94
CA GLU A 356 23.71 -24.65 -7.08
C GLU A 356 24.13 -25.27 -8.45
N TYR A 357 23.77 -24.64 -9.59
CA TYR A 357 24.71 -23.89 -10.49
C TYR A 357 24.12 -23.37 -11.84
N SER A 358 24.35 -22.07 -12.10
CA SER A 358 24.63 -21.33 -13.37
C SER A 358 23.93 -21.58 -14.74
N LEU A 359 23.43 -20.47 -15.36
CA LEU A 359 23.38 -20.03 -16.80
C LEU A 359 22.79 -20.95 -17.92
N ASP A 360 22.34 -20.50 -19.11
CA ASP A 360 22.79 -19.38 -19.94
C ASP A 360 21.74 -18.82 -20.95
N SER A 361 22.02 -17.60 -21.47
CA SER A 361 21.58 -16.77 -22.64
C SER A 361 20.31 -16.99 -23.54
N MET A 362 19.88 -15.87 -24.15
CA MET A 362 19.01 -15.66 -25.36
C MET A 362 17.55 -16.18 -25.38
N GLY A 363 16.52 -15.49 -25.91
CA GLY A 363 16.33 -14.06 -26.21
C GLY A 363 16.05 -13.66 -27.68
N ASP A 364 14.81 -13.27 -28.04
CA ASP A 364 14.54 -12.20 -29.03
C ASP A 364 13.08 -11.64 -28.98
N LYS A 365 12.74 -10.64 -29.81
CA LYS A 365 11.51 -9.82 -29.78
C LYS A 365 10.81 -9.66 -31.14
N LYS A 366 9.49 -9.87 -31.19
CA LYS A 366 8.61 -9.25 -32.21
C LYS A 366 7.45 -8.46 -31.58
N VAL A 367 6.96 -7.47 -32.33
CA VAL A 367 5.83 -6.60 -31.99
C VAL A 367 5.06 -6.34 -33.29
N ILE A 368 3.74 -6.26 -33.18
CA ILE A 368 2.83 -5.81 -34.23
C ILE A 368 1.99 -4.69 -33.64
N THR A 369 1.70 -3.66 -34.44
CA THR A 369 0.93 -2.48 -34.04
C THR A 369 -0.31 -2.38 -34.92
N THR A 370 -1.47 -2.14 -34.32
CA THR A 370 -2.70 -1.76 -35.03
C THR A 370 -3.34 -0.58 -34.30
N SER A 371 -3.76 0.43 -35.06
CA SER A 371 -4.37 1.67 -34.55
C SER A 371 -5.79 1.82 -35.09
N ILE A 372 -6.74 2.21 -34.24
CA ILE A 372 -8.09 2.60 -34.63
C ILE A 372 -8.40 3.98 -34.03
N ASN A 373 -9.16 4.78 -34.77
CA ASN A 373 -9.46 6.19 -34.53
C ASN A 373 -10.98 6.38 -34.53
N ILE A 374 -11.56 7.07 -33.54
CA ILE A 374 -13.01 7.32 -33.44
C ILE A 374 -13.25 8.79 -33.05
N GLN A 375 -14.30 9.38 -33.62
CA GLN A 375 -14.58 10.81 -33.58
C GLN A 375 -15.28 11.27 -32.30
N LYS A 376 -15.13 12.57 -32.02
CA LYS A 376 -15.89 13.37 -31.05
C LYS A 376 -17.31 13.64 -31.58
N ASN A 377 -18.26 13.90 -30.69
CA ASN A 377 -19.44 14.70 -30.98
C ASN A 377 -19.86 15.49 -29.72
N GLU A 378 -20.59 16.59 -29.91
CA GLU A 378 -20.93 17.56 -28.86
C GLU A 378 -22.43 17.91 -28.90
N SER A 379 -22.98 18.36 -27.76
CA SER A 379 -24.27 19.06 -27.69
C SER A 379 -24.31 19.97 -26.45
N ASN A 380 -24.58 21.26 -26.65
CA ASN A 380 -24.79 22.26 -25.59
C ASN A 380 -26.27 22.31 -25.15
N GLU A 381 -26.55 22.96 -24.01
CA GLU A 381 -27.60 23.99 -23.94
C GLU A 381 -27.40 24.96 -22.75
N HIS A 382 -28.18 26.06 -22.70
CA HIS A 382 -28.10 27.18 -21.73
C HIS A 382 -29.21 27.07 -20.63
N SER A 383 -29.53 28.02 -19.72
CA SER A 383 -29.22 29.46 -19.50
C SER A 383 -29.63 29.90 -18.08
N ASP A 384 -28.96 30.92 -17.48
CA ASP A 384 -29.47 31.89 -16.47
C ASP A 384 -30.18 31.35 -15.18
N MET A 385 -30.44 32.04 -14.05
CA MET A 385 -30.10 33.33 -13.41
C MET A 385 -30.28 33.11 -11.86
N THR A 386 -30.01 33.97 -10.85
CA THR A 386 -29.68 35.41 -10.71
C THR A 386 -28.81 35.61 -9.43
N SER A 387 -28.56 36.86 -9.01
CA SER A 387 -28.15 37.30 -7.65
C SER A 387 -29.19 38.35 -7.12
N PRO A 388 -29.18 38.93 -5.88
CA PRO A 388 -28.01 39.52 -5.19
C PRO A 388 -28.03 39.53 -3.61
N VAL A 389 -27.11 40.34 -3.04
CA VAL A 389 -27.05 40.95 -1.67
C VAL A 389 -26.24 40.24 -0.57
N LEU A 390 -25.28 40.99 -0.01
CA LEU A 390 -24.48 40.74 1.20
C LEU A 390 -25.03 41.56 2.38
N PRO A 391 -24.64 41.24 3.63
CA PRO A 391 -23.76 42.21 4.30
C PRO A 391 -22.62 41.61 5.16
N SER A 392 -21.46 42.27 5.08
CA SER A 392 -20.43 42.47 6.12
C SER A 392 -20.06 41.37 7.12
N LEU A 393 -18.76 41.06 7.21
CA LEU A 393 -17.98 41.24 8.44
C LEU A 393 -16.47 41.30 8.18
N PHE A 394 -15.75 42.14 8.95
CA PHE A 394 -14.29 42.11 9.01
C PHE A 394 -13.84 40.98 9.97
N VAL A 395 -12.84 40.20 9.56
CA VAL A 395 -12.09 39.31 10.47
C VAL A 395 -10.60 39.67 10.37
N GLN A 396 -9.96 39.83 11.52
CA GLN A 396 -8.55 40.23 11.61
C GLN A 396 -7.61 39.09 11.21
N LEU A 397 -6.50 39.40 10.53
CA LEU A 397 -5.46 38.42 10.19
C LEU A 397 -4.86 37.80 11.47
N PRO A 398 -4.83 36.46 11.61
CA PRO A 398 -4.11 35.79 12.69
C PRO A 398 -2.62 36.18 12.74
N GLU A 399 -2.06 36.32 13.94
CA GLU A 399 -0.66 36.73 14.14
C GLU A 399 0.37 35.85 13.40
N LYS A 400 0.03 34.57 13.18
CA LYS A 400 0.84 33.62 12.38
C LYS A 400 1.11 34.14 10.97
N LEU A 401 0.12 34.77 10.31
CA LEU A 401 0.30 35.40 8.99
C LEU A 401 1.15 36.67 9.06
N GLN A 402 0.98 37.50 10.09
CA GLN A 402 1.85 38.67 10.29
C GLN A 402 3.32 38.26 10.45
N LYS A 403 3.61 37.16 11.16
CA LYS A 403 4.98 36.64 11.33
C LYS A 403 5.60 36.19 10.00
N CYS A 404 4.81 35.60 9.10
CA CYS A 404 5.25 35.21 7.77
C CYS A 404 5.53 36.44 6.89
N LEU A 405 4.58 37.37 6.80
CA LEU A 405 4.74 38.62 6.03
C LEU A 405 5.94 39.47 6.51
N LYS A 406 6.17 39.52 7.83
CA LYS A 406 7.32 40.22 8.43
C LYS A 406 8.69 39.60 8.12
N SER A 407 8.78 38.34 7.66
CA SER A 407 10.07 37.77 7.21
C SER A 407 10.38 38.17 5.76
N VAL A 408 9.36 38.16 4.88
CA VAL A 408 9.45 38.60 3.48
C VAL A 408 9.80 40.09 3.39
N LEU A 409 9.07 40.95 4.12
CA LEU A 409 9.30 42.39 4.15
C LEU A 409 10.69 42.78 4.66
N LYS A 410 11.32 41.96 5.51
CA LYS A 410 12.64 42.25 6.09
C LYS A 410 13.81 42.13 5.10
N ARG A 411 13.52 41.87 3.82
CA ARG A 411 14.50 41.77 2.74
C ARG A 411 14.57 42.97 1.79
N SER A 412 13.61 43.90 1.85
CA SER A 412 13.63 45.12 1.00
C SER A 412 14.18 46.37 1.70
N THR A 413 14.51 46.29 2.99
CA THR A 413 15.03 47.41 3.79
C THR A 413 16.30 47.03 4.53
N LYS A 414 17.43 46.98 3.80
CA LYS A 414 18.75 46.98 4.43
C LYS A 414 19.87 47.59 3.58
N ASP A 415 19.69 48.84 3.20
CA ASP A 415 20.80 49.74 2.91
C ASP A 415 20.43 51.16 3.37
N ASP A 416 21.32 51.79 4.16
CA ASP A 416 21.26 53.20 4.56
C ASP A 416 22.59 53.55 5.25
N GLY A 417 23.41 54.45 4.67
CA GLY A 417 24.83 54.52 5.06
C GLY A 417 25.76 55.52 4.37
N THR A 418 25.26 56.66 3.88
CA THR A 418 26.04 57.86 3.44
C THR A 418 27.09 57.73 2.32
N SER A 419 26.80 58.42 1.20
CA SER A 419 27.70 59.29 0.41
C SER A 419 29.14 58.85 0.08
N THR A 420 29.47 58.68 -1.21
CA THR A 420 30.05 59.78 -2.06
C THR A 420 30.37 59.29 -3.49
N ALA A 421 29.95 60.11 -4.47
CA ALA A 421 30.37 60.27 -5.88
C ALA A 421 31.28 59.25 -6.65
N ILE A 422 30.99 59.15 -7.97
CA ILE A 422 31.95 58.92 -9.09
C ILE A 422 32.39 57.46 -9.41
N SER A 423 31.56 56.83 -10.27
CA SER A 423 31.89 56.48 -11.68
C SER A 423 32.24 55.04 -12.13
N ILE A 424 32.16 54.89 -13.47
CA ILE A 424 32.73 53.84 -14.35
C ILE A 424 32.12 52.43 -14.28
N LEU A 425 31.09 52.26 -15.12
CA LEU A 425 31.08 51.29 -16.23
C LEU A 425 31.56 49.85 -15.94
N ARG A 426 30.60 48.96 -15.68
CA ARG A 426 30.60 47.64 -16.32
C ARG A 426 29.20 47.27 -16.79
N LYS A 427 29.02 47.31 -18.12
CA LYS A 427 27.78 46.96 -18.80
C LYS A 427 27.72 45.45 -19.05
N ASP A 428 26.56 45.00 -19.52
CA ASP A 428 26.33 43.72 -20.21
C ASP A 428 26.50 42.44 -19.38
N LYS A 429 25.40 42.02 -18.74
CA LYS A 429 24.48 41.10 -19.42
C LYS A 429 23.04 41.33 -18.98
N THR A 430 22.17 41.56 -19.97
CA THR A 430 20.77 41.93 -19.75
C THR A 430 19.92 40.69 -19.47
N LEU A 431 19.45 40.53 -18.23
CA LEU A 431 18.33 39.64 -17.95
C LEU A 431 17.05 40.38 -18.37
N SER A 432 16.24 39.80 -19.25
CA SER A 432 14.94 40.38 -19.61
C SER A 432 13.98 40.27 -18.42
N PRO A 433 13.31 41.36 -17.99
CA PRO A 433 12.42 41.34 -16.85
C PRO A 433 11.08 40.70 -17.20
N ALA A 434 11.06 39.38 -17.37
CA ALA A 434 9.84 38.58 -17.25
C ALA A 434 9.29 38.82 -15.84
N LEU A 435 8.16 39.52 -15.74
CA LEU A 435 7.74 40.12 -14.49
C LEU A 435 7.33 39.05 -13.47
N GLU A 436 8.01 38.98 -12.32
CA GLU A 436 7.64 38.04 -11.26
C GLU A 436 6.18 38.26 -10.86
N VAL A 437 5.35 37.24 -11.11
CA VAL A 437 3.92 37.27 -10.80
C VAL A 437 3.77 37.24 -9.28
N ASN A 438 3.61 38.43 -8.69
CA ASN A 438 3.53 38.59 -7.24
C ASN A 438 2.41 37.72 -6.65
N LEU A 439 2.82 36.72 -5.87
CA LEU A 439 1.93 35.68 -5.37
C LEU A 439 0.83 36.25 -4.46
N ASP A 440 1.15 37.23 -3.61
CA ASP A 440 0.16 37.84 -2.72
C ASP A 440 -0.96 38.56 -3.50
N LYS A 441 -0.62 39.29 -4.57
CA LYS A 441 -1.60 39.90 -5.48
C LYS A 441 -2.47 38.87 -6.18
N GLN A 442 -1.88 37.76 -6.64
CA GLN A 442 -2.67 36.68 -7.24
C GLN A 442 -3.57 35.99 -6.23
N LEU A 443 -3.07 35.65 -5.03
CA LEU A 443 -3.89 35.08 -3.96
C LEU A 443 -5.00 36.03 -3.49
N GLN A 444 -4.82 37.35 -3.62
CA GLN A 444 -5.88 38.33 -3.43
C GLN A 444 -6.92 38.30 -4.56
N ALA A 445 -6.51 38.23 -5.83
CA ALA A 445 -7.44 38.07 -6.96
C ALA A 445 -8.24 36.76 -6.89
N TRP A 446 -7.62 35.65 -6.47
CA TRP A 446 -8.28 34.37 -6.21
C TRP A 446 -9.27 34.41 -5.02
N LYS A 447 -9.17 35.40 -4.11
CA LYS A 447 -10.15 35.65 -3.03
C LYS A 447 -11.28 36.59 -3.46
N GLU A 448 -10.97 37.60 -4.27
CA GLU A 448 -11.97 38.50 -4.84
C GLU A 448 -12.89 37.77 -5.85
N ASN A 449 -12.39 36.75 -6.54
CA ASN A 449 -13.18 35.81 -7.33
C ASN A 449 -12.74 34.34 -7.05
N PRO A 450 -13.40 33.63 -6.12
CA PRO A 450 -13.06 32.26 -5.77
C PRO A 450 -13.64 31.21 -6.75
N ILE A 451 -14.42 31.61 -7.75
CA ILE A 451 -15.14 30.68 -8.63
C ILE A 451 -14.16 29.92 -9.52
N TRP A 452 -13.97 28.65 -9.23
CA TRP A 452 -13.08 27.74 -9.95
C TRP A 452 -13.60 26.30 -9.83
N ALA A 453 -13.64 25.59 -10.95
CA ALA A 453 -13.88 24.15 -10.97
C ALA A 453 -12.55 23.43 -11.22
N ASP A 454 -12.03 22.73 -10.21
CA ASP A 454 -10.88 21.85 -10.39
C ASP A 454 -11.28 20.69 -11.34
N GLN A 455 -10.55 20.55 -12.43
CA GLN A 455 -10.85 19.60 -13.51
C GLN A 455 -10.12 18.27 -13.27
N SER A 456 -10.80 17.15 -13.51
CA SER A 456 -10.19 15.81 -13.46
C SER A 456 -8.98 15.73 -14.41
N PRO A 457 -7.84 15.15 -13.98
CA PRO A 457 -6.64 15.07 -14.80
C PRO A 457 -6.82 14.18 -16.04
N GLU A 458 -6.39 14.65 -17.21
CA GLU A 458 -6.35 13.83 -18.41
C GLU A 458 -5.07 12.98 -18.42
N ILE A 459 -5.17 11.69 -18.08
CA ILE A 459 -4.05 10.74 -18.08
C ILE A 459 -4.15 9.80 -19.28
N LYS A 460 -3.20 9.94 -20.23
CA LYS A 460 -3.05 9.05 -21.38
C LYS A 460 -1.94 8.03 -21.10
N VAL A 461 -2.27 6.74 -21.16
CA VAL A 461 -1.34 5.63 -20.92
C VAL A 461 -1.02 4.92 -22.23
N SER A 462 0.26 4.81 -22.56
CA SER A 462 0.75 4.05 -23.72
C SER A 462 1.79 3.00 -23.31
N VAL A 463 2.11 2.05 -24.20
CA VAL A 463 3.04 0.94 -23.90
C VAL A 463 4.12 0.81 -24.99
N PRO A 464 5.15 1.68 -25.01
CA PRO A 464 6.30 1.53 -25.90
C PRO A 464 7.00 0.16 -25.77
N LYS A 465 7.53 -0.37 -26.89
CA LYS A 465 8.13 -1.71 -26.99
C LYS A 465 9.21 -1.96 -25.92
N GLY A 466 8.89 -2.81 -24.94
CA GLY A 466 9.80 -3.18 -23.86
C GLY A 466 9.86 -2.17 -22.71
N SER A 467 8.83 -1.34 -22.52
CA SER A 467 8.56 -0.56 -21.30
C SER A 467 7.34 -1.14 -20.55
N LEU A 468 7.09 -0.71 -19.32
CA LEU A 468 5.85 -1.00 -18.59
C LEU A 468 4.73 -0.06 -19.05
N CYS A 469 5.05 1.23 -19.14
CA CYS A 469 4.22 2.28 -19.72
C CYS A 469 5.02 3.55 -20.04
N SER A 470 4.40 4.41 -20.85
CA SER A 470 4.67 5.84 -20.89
C SER A 470 3.37 6.59 -20.58
N LEU A 471 3.40 7.45 -19.57
CA LEU A 471 2.29 8.26 -19.09
C LEU A 471 2.42 9.69 -19.62
N ASN A 472 1.33 10.24 -20.15
CA ASN A 472 1.22 11.64 -20.56
C ASN A 472 0.00 12.25 -19.85
N LEU A 473 0.25 13.16 -18.91
CA LEU A 473 -0.73 13.87 -18.10
C LEU A 473 -0.95 15.30 -18.65
N ASN A 474 -2.20 15.78 -18.60
CA ASN A 474 -2.51 17.22 -18.55
C ASN A 474 -3.50 17.52 -17.42
N VAL A 475 -3.30 18.61 -16.67
CA VAL A 475 -4.22 19.09 -15.63
C VAL A 475 -4.14 20.62 -15.49
N ASN A 476 -5.24 21.27 -15.14
CA ASN A 476 -5.28 22.71 -14.84
C ASN A 476 -5.30 22.93 -13.32
N VAL A 477 -4.43 23.79 -12.80
CA VAL A 477 -4.20 24.03 -11.37
C VAL A 477 -4.43 25.51 -11.04
N GLY A 478 -5.22 25.78 -10.01
CA GLY A 478 -5.56 27.14 -9.55
C GLY A 478 -4.44 27.88 -8.80
N LEU A 479 -3.24 27.95 -9.36
CA LEU A 479 -2.09 28.72 -8.84
C LEU A 479 -1.20 29.23 -10.00
N PRO A 480 -0.47 30.34 -9.84
CA PRO A 480 0.45 30.83 -10.87
C PRO A 480 1.68 29.92 -11.05
N PRO A 481 2.34 29.92 -12.23
CA PRO A 481 3.39 28.95 -12.58
C PRO A 481 4.52 28.80 -11.57
N ASP A 482 5.08 29.89 -11.04
CA ASP A 482 6.14 29.83 -10.01
C ASP A 482 5.70 29.08 -8.74
N ALA A 483 4.45 29.21 -8.31
CA ALA A 483 3.96 28.54 -7.12
C ALA A 483 3.82 27.03 -7.36
N VAL A 484 3.28 26.63 -8.52
CA VAL A 484 3.16 25.21 -8.91
C VAL A 484 4.54 24.58 -9.17
N TYR A 485 5.45 25.31 -9.83
CA TYR A 485 6.83 24.88 -10.07
C TYR A 485 7.58 24.65 -8.75
N ASN A 486 7.46 25.56 -7.77
CA ASN A 486 8.06 25.39 -6.44
C ASN A 486 7.48 24.18 -5.66
N ILE A 487 6.26 23.73 -5.99
CA ILE A 487 5.68 22.49 -5.44
C ILE A 487 6.28 21.26 -6.15
N VAL A 488 6.18 21.17 -7.48
CA VAL A 488 6.60 19.96 -8.21
C VAL A 488 8.11 19.75 -8.27
N THR A 489 8.93 20.78 -8.01
CA THR A 489 10.39 20.65 -7.92
C THR A 489 10.92 20.27 -6.53
N ASP A 490 10.03 20.16 -5.53
CA ASP A 490 10.38 19.94 -4.12
C ASP A 490 10.00 18.53 -3.61
N PRO A 491 10.93 17.55 -3.64
CA PRO A 491 10.68 16.18 -3.17
C PRO A 491 10.49 16.06 -1.65
N ASP A 492 10.73 17.12 -0.87
CA ASP A 492 10.42 17.16 0.56
C ASP A 492 8.96 17.51 0.85
N ASN A 493 8.17 17.97 -0.14
CA ASN A 493 6.76 18.34 0.07
C ASN A 493 5.88 17.10 0.34
N LYS A 494 5.77 16.71 1.60
CA LYS A 494 4.96 15.57 2.07
C LYS A 494 3.46 15.69 1.82
N ARG A 495 2.95 16.87 1.46
CA ARG A 495 1.52 17.04 1.10
C ARG A 495 1.23 16.49 -0.29
N VAL A 496 2.21 16.53 -1.19
CA VAL A 496 2.12 16.11 -2.59
C VAL A 496 2.90 14.81 -2.83
N PHE A 497 4.18 14.77 -2.46
CA PHE A 497 5.04 13.60 -2.64
C PHE A 497 4.96 12.62 -1.45
N LYS A 498 3.75 12.20 -1.08
CA LYS A 498 3.51 11.23 0.02
C LYS A 498 4.29 9.92 -0.16
N ASN A 499 4.51 9.51 -1.41
CA ASN A 499 5.26 8.30 -1.77
C ASN A 499 6.79 8.43 -1.64
N ILE A 500 7.33 9.56 -1.17
CA ILE A 500 8.75 9.69 -0.80
C ILE A 500 8.87 9.57 0.72
N LYS A 501 9.58 8.53 1.21
CA LYS A 501 9.91 8.40 2.64
C LYS A 501 10.86 9.54 3.06
N GLU A 502 12.00 9.65 2.38
CA GLU A 502 13.03 10.66 2.66
C GLU A 502 13.91 10.95 1.45
N VAL A 503 14.45 12.17 1.38
CA VAL A 503 15.55 12.53 0.48
C VAL A 503 16.86 12.19 1.19
N ILE A 504 17.56 11.17 0.68
CA ILE A 504 18.81 10.66 1.25
C ILE A 504 19.96 11.63 0.93
N SER A 505 20.02 12.15 -0.30
CA SER A 505 21.02 13.13 -0.73
C SER A 505 20.48 14.06 -1.81
N ARG A 506 20.85 15.35 -1.77
CA ARG A 506 20.59 16.34 -2.84
C ARG A 506 21.85 17.17 -3.07
N LYS A 507 22.50 16.96 -4.22
CA LYS A 507 23.77 17.58 -4.59
C LYS A 507 23.59 18.37 -5.89
N VAL A 508 23.69 19.69 -5.80
CA VAL A 508 23.70 20.56 -6.99
C VAL A 508 25.03 20.37 -7.72
N LEU A 509 24.97 19.99 -9.00
CA LEU A 509 26.12 19.82 -9.88
C LEU A 509 26.40 21.08 -10.71
N VAL A 510 25.32 21.77 -11.12
CA VAL A 510 25.35 22.99 -11.92
C VAL A 510 24.33 23.97 -11.34
N ASP A 511 24.69 25.26 -11.21
CA ASP A 511 23.80 26.35 -10.80
C ASP A 511 24.07 27.55 -11.73
N GLU A 512 23.28 27.67 -12.78
CA GLU A 512 23.33 28.75 -13.77
C GLU A 512 22.41 29.93 -13.36
N GLY A 513 21.92 29.93 -12.11
CA GLY A 513 21.00 30.93 -11.57
C GLY A 513 19.53 30.52 -11.75
N SER A 514 19.01 30.68 -12.96
CA SER A 514 17.66 30.24 -13.35
C SER A 514 17.54 28.72 -13.48
N ARG A 515 18.63 28.06 -13.92
CA ARG A 515 18.72 26.62 -14.11
C ARG A 515 19.64 25.94 -13.09
N GLN A 516 19.24 24.76 -12.59
CA GLN A 516 20.05 23.89 -11.74
C GLN A 516 20.02 22.45 -12.23
N VAL A 517 21.19 21.80 -12.31
CA VAL A 517 21.28 20.34 -12.46
C VAL A 517 21.63 19.73 -11.12
N VAL A 518 20.83 18.76 -10.67
CA VAL A 518 20.83 18.21 -9.31
C VAL A 518 20.92 16.69 -9.36
N GLU A 519 21.92 16.12 -8.69
CA GLU A 519 22.00 14.70 -8.36
C GLU A 519 21.18 14.47 -7.08
N LEU A 520 20.18 13.59 -7.15
CA LEU A 520 19.17 13.37 -6.10
C LEU A 520 19.03 11.87 -5.82
N ASP A 521 19.28 11.51 -4.55
CA ASP A 521 19.04 10.17 -4.01
C ASP A 521 17.87 10.23 -3.04
N GLN A 522 16.84 9.41 -3.22
CA GLN A 522 15.66 9.39 -2.36
C GLN A 522 15.13 7.97 -2.13
N ALA A 523 14.59 7.71 -0.93
CA ALA A 523 13.87 6.48 -0.65
C ALA A 523 12.39 6.66 -1.00
N ALA A 524 11.93 6.01 -2.06
CA ALA A 524 10.52 5.97 -2.42
C ALA A 524 9.82 4.82 -1.69
N LEU A 525 8.63 5.07 -1.14
CA LEU A 525 7.74 4.06 -0.58
C LEU A 525 7.16 3.20 -1.71
N TRP A 526 6.99 1.92 -1.40
CA TRP A 526 6.46 0.88 -2.28
C TRP A 526 5.45 0.04 -1.51
N ARG A 527 4.36 -0.34 -2.18
CA ARG A 527 3.28 -1.19 -1.64
C ARG A 527 2.74 -2.06 -2.78
N PHE A 528 2.82 -3.38 -2.62
CA PHE A 528 2.50 -4.35 -3.66
C PHE A 528 2.13 -5.68 -3.02
N LEU A 529 0.89 -6.11 -3.25
CA LEU A 529 0.31 -7.27 -2.58
C LEU A 529 0.58 -7.17 -1.06
N TRP A 530 1.14 -8.20 -0.41
CA TRP A 530 1.44 -8.23 1.04
C TRP A 530 2.79 -7.58 1.41
N TRP A 531 3.55 -7.03 0.45
CA TRP A 531 4.81 -6.33 0.72
C TRP A 531 4.59 -4.82 0.79
N SER A 532 5.24 -4.17 1.76
CA SER A 532 5.53 -2.74 1.71
C SER A 532 6.97 -2.48 2.14
N GLY A 533 7.55 -1.38 1.68
CA GLY A 533 8.91 -0.99 2.06
C GLY A 533 9.43 0.18 1.22
N THR A 534 10.75 0.28 1.09
CA THR A 534 11.40 1.37 0.34
C THR A 534 12.34 0.89 -0.75
N PHE A 535 12.45 1.65 -1.83
CA PHE A 535 13.47 1.48 -2.86
C PHE A 535 14.20 2.80 -3.12
N SER A 536 15.52 2.72 -3.30
CA SER A 536 16.36 3.91 -3.54
C SER A 536 16.29 4.33 -5.01
N VAL A 537 15.81 5.54 -5.26
CA VAL A 537 15.75 6.17 -6.58
C VAL A 537 16.91 7.15 -6.70
N HIS A 538 17.76 6.93 -7.70
CA HIS A 538 18.94 7.74 -8.01
C HIS A 538 18.73 8.46 -9.35
N VAL A 539 18.42 9.76 -9.32
CA VAL A 539 18.09 10.56 -10.52
C VAL A 539 18.94 11.82 -10.62
N LEU A 540 19.29 12.19 -11.86
CA LEU A 540 19.64 13.55 -12.23
C LEU A 540 18.34 14.32 -12.51
N VAL A 541 18.25 15.54 -12.01
CA VAL A 541 17.13 16.44 -12.18
C VAL A 541 17.64 17.77 -12.74
N ASP A 542 17.24 18.10 -13.96
CA ASP A 542 17.48 19.39 -14.61
C ASP A 542 16.25 20.28 -14.35
N GLN A 543 16.43 21.30 -13.51
CA GLN A 543 15.38 22.21 -13.02
C GLN A 543 15.59 23.58 -13.69
N ASN A 544 14.77 23.96 -14.67
CA ASN A 544 14.84 25.26 -15.32
C ASN A 544 13.64 26.15 -14.93
N ARG A 545 13.93 27.31 -14.34
CA ARG A 545 12.91 28.28 -13.90
C ARG A 545 12.48 29.27 -14.99
N GLU A 546 13.23 29.41 -16.09
CA GLU A 546 12.87 30.29 -17.20
C GLU A 546 11.73 29.75 -18.08
N ASP A 547 11.63 28.42 -18.22
CA ASP A 547 10.57 27.73 -18.98
C ASP A 547 9.65 26.86 -18.09
N HIS A 548 9.82 26.98 -16.77
CA HIS A 548 9.20 26.17 -15.71
C HIS A 548 9.22 24.65 -16.01
N THR A 549 10.27 24.13 -16.66
CA THR A 549 10.46 22.68 -16.86
C THR A 549 11.30 22.02 -15.76
N MET A 550 10.92 20.80 -15.39
CA MET A 550 11.75 19.94 -14.56
C MET A 550 11.85 18.54 -15.19
N LYS A 551 13.05 18.20 -15.65
CA LYS A 551 13.36 16.94 -16.33
C LYS A 551 14.13 16.04 -15.38
N PHE A 552 13.65 14.82 -15.13
CA PHE A 552 14.33 13.84 -14.29
C PHE A 552 14.74 12.61 -15.10
N LYS A 553 15.89 12.02 -14.76
CA LYS A 553 16.42 10.83 -15.42
C LYS A 553 17.27 9.99 -14.47
N GLN A 554 16.97 8.69 -14.44
CA GLN A 554 17.71 7.69 -13.67
C GLN A 554 19.21 7.65 -14.04
N VAL A 555 20.08 7.66 -13.03
CA VAL A 555 21.54 7.61 -13.20
C VAL A 555 22.07 6.18 -13.11
N LYS A 556 21.65 5.45 -12.07
CA LYS A 556 22.09 4.08 -11.77
C LYS A 556 21.02 3.09 -12.22
N THR A 557 21.34 2.26 -13.21
CA THR A 557 20.49 1.12 -13.63
C THR A 557 20.37 0.08 -12.52
N GLY A 558 19.18 -0.51 -12.37
CA GLY A 558 18.89 -1.56 -11.39
C GLY A 558 17.63 -2.30 -11.80
N PHE A 559 16.64 -2.42 -10.90
CA PHE A 559 15.28 -2.88 -11.26
C PHE A 559 14.67 -2.07 -12.43
N MET A 560 14.99 -0.77 -12.51
CA MET A 560 14.66 0.10 -13.63
C MET A 560 15.82 0.23 -14.61
N LYS A 561 15.51 0.19 -15.91
CA LYS A 561 16.44 0.43 -17.03
C LYS A 561 16.29 1.83 -17.61
N LYS A 562 15.08 2.37 -17.60
CA LYS A 562 14.84 3.81 -17.65
C LYS A 562 13.72 4.19 -16.70
N PHE A 563 13.96 5.21 -15.90
CA PHE A 563 12.95 6.02 -15.26
C PHE A 563 13.30 7.47 -15.62
N GLU A 564 12.58 8.04 -16.59
CA GLU A 564 12.83 9.39 -17.11
C GLU A 564 11.52 10.11 -17.43
N GLY A 565 11.49 11.43 -17.27
CA GLY A 565 10.29 12.22 -17.49
C GLY A 565 10.51 13.73 -17.42
N CYS A 566 9.49 14.48 -17.79
CA CYS A 566 9.47 15.94 -17.84
C CYS A 566 8.16 16.47 -17.27
N TRP A 567 8.25 17.26 -16.21
CA TRP A 567 7.20 18.20 -15.81
C TRP A 567 7.35 19.49 -16.61
N LYS A 568 6.23 20.09 -17.01
CA LYS A 568 6.16 21.46 -17.51
C LYS A 568 4.99 22.18 -16.86
N VAL A 569 5.17 23.45 -16.55
CA VAL A 569 4.12 24.34 -16.05
C VAL A 569 3.99 25.52 -17.02
N GLU A 570 2.80 25.76 -17.55
CA GLU A 570 2.49 26.83 -18.50
C GLU A 570 1.46 27.79 -17.87
N PRO A 571 1.55 29.12 -18.10
CA PRO A 571 0.54 30.05 -17.59
C PRO A 571 -0.83 29.79 -18.20
N LEU A 572 -1.88 29.87 -17.36
CA LEU A 572 -3.28 29.80 -17.77
C LEU A 572 -3.99 31.08 -17.34
N PHE A 573 -4.49 31.85 -18.30
CA PHE A 573 -5.28 33.06 -18.03
C PHE A 573 -6.74 32.66 -17.78
N VAL A 574 -7.21 32.82 -16.54
CA VAL A 574 -8.49 32.21 -16.09
C VAL A 574 -9.70 33.07 -16.41
N ASP A 575 -9.51 34.40 -16.43
CA ASP A 575 -10.55 35.39 -16.74
C ASP A 575 -10.41 35.95 -18.16
N ASP A 576 -9.80 35.19 -19.08
CA ASP A 576 -9.53 35.58 -20.48
C ASP A 576 -10.79 36.04 -21.25
N LYS A 577 -11.94 35.44 -20.98
CA LYS A 577 -13.25 35.81 -21.54
C LYS A 577 -13.66 37.26 -21.27
N SER A 578 -13.12 37.88 -20.21
CA SER A 578 -13.35 39.31 -19.93
C SER A 578 -12.65 40.25 -20.92
N CYS A 579 -11.72 39.74 -21.73
CA CYS A 579 -10.98 40.49 -22.74
C CYS A 579 -11.64 40.53 -24.11
N SER A 580 -12.75 39.81 -24.31
CA SER A 580 -13.45 39.70 -25.60
C SER A 580 -13.70 41.08 -26.24
N PRO A 581 -13.37 41.29 -27.54
CA PRO A 581 -12.99 40.30 -28.54
C PRO A 581 -11.49 39.94 -28.60
N PHE A 582 -10.65 40.46 -27.70
CA PHE A 582 -9.21 40.22 -27.70
C PHE A 582 -8.86 38.96 -26.89
N GLU A 583 -8.10 38.04 -27.49
CA GLU A 583 -7.59 36.82 -26.85
C GLU A 583 -6.11 37.04 -26.47
N PRO A 584 -5.78 37.33 -25.18
CA PRO A 584 -4.44 37.75 -24.79
C PRO A 584 -3.46 36.57 -24.76
N LYS A 585 -2.38 36.67 -25.54
CA LYS A 585 -1.34 35.62 -25.68
C LYS A 585 -0.06 35.90 -24.88
N THR A 586 0.03 37.05 -24.23
CA THR A 586 1.13 37.43 -23.33
C THR A 586 0.58 37.99 -22.02
N TRP A 587 1.42 37.97 -20.99
CA TRP A 587 1.05 38.45 -19.66
C TRP A 587 0.67 39.94 -19.66
N GLU A 588 1.36 40.76 -20.46
CA GLU A 588 1.13 42.21 -20.56
C GLU A 588 -0.26 42.51 -21.14
N GLY A 589 -0.64 41.77 -22.20
CA GLY A 589 -1.97 41.88 -22.79
C GLY A 589 -3.08 41.47 -21.83
N TYR A 590 -2.88 40.39 -21.08
CA TYR A 590 -3.84 39.92 -20.07
C TYR A 590 -3.96 40.90 -18.89
N TYR A 591 -2.83 41.42 -18.39
CA TYR A 591 -2.81 42.43 -17.32
C TYR A 591 -3.48 43.74 -17.76
N SER A 592 -3.18 44.21 -18.97
CA SER A 592 -3.77 45.44 -19.52
C SER A 592 -5.28 45.32 -19.78
N CYS A 593 -5.75 44.16 -20.23
CA CYS A 593 -7.18 43.87 -20.36
C CYS A 593 -7.86 43.89 -18.98
N THR A 594 -7.38 43.09 -18.04
CA THR A 594 -8.09 42.79 -16.79
C THR A 594 -7.92 43.87 -15.71
N GLY A 595 -7.40 45.05 -16.07
CA GLY A 595 -7.06 46.11 -15.11
C GLY A 595 -6.07 45.66 -14.02
N GLY A 596 -5.25 44.65 -14.32
CA GLY A 596 -4.36 43.98 -13.36
C GLY A 596 -5.03 43.06 -12.34
N LYS A 597 -6.33 42.75 -12.49
CA LYS A 597 -7.08 41.88 -11.57
C LYS A 597 -7.25 40.42 -12.04
N GLY A 598 -6.84 40.09 -13.26
CA GLY A 598 -7.01 38.75 -13.83
C GLY A 598 -6.29 37.65 -13.04
N ARG A 599 -6.99 36.54 -12.79
CA ARG A 599 -6.45 35.37 -12.11
C ARG A 599 -5.60 34.53 -13.07
N ILE A 600 -4.41 34.16 -12.59
CA ILE A 600 -3.44 33.33 -13.32
C ILE A 600 -3.39 31.97 -12.61
N GLY A 601 -3.82 30.95 -13.33
CA GLY A 601 -3.60 29.55 -13.00
C GLY A 601 -2.41 28.99 -13.76
N SER A 602 -2.26 27.66 -13.70
CA SER A 602 -1.24 26.91 -14.43
C SER A 602 -1.87 25.75 -15.17
N LYS A 603 -1.46 25.53 -16.41
CA LYS A 603 -1.61 24.24 -17.09
C LYS A 603 -0.36 23.43 -16.81
N VAL A 604 -0.51 22.24 -16.22
CA VAL A 604 0.58 21.33 -15.85
C VAL A 604 0.53 20.12 -16.76
N SER A 605 1.68 19.72 -17.28
CA SER A 605 1.85 18.42 -17.93
C SER A 605 3.01 17.63 -17.32
N LEU A 606 2.87 16.30 -17.38
CA LEU A 606 3.91 15.34 -17.04
C LEU A 606 3.98 14.28 -18.14
N GLU A 607 5.14 14.18 -18.79
CA GLU A 607 5.52 13.03 -19.60
C GLU A 607 6.44 12.13 -18.77
N GLN A 608 6.15 10.83 -18.65
CA GLN A 608 6.92 9.91 -17.80
C GLN A 608 7.04 8.51 -18.42
N LEU A 609 8.27 8.08 -18.72
CA LEU A 609 8.60 6.76 -19.26
C LEU A 609 9.13 5.84 -18.16
N ILE A 610 8.47 4.68 -18.00
CA ILE A 610 8.76 3.70 -16.96
C ILE A 610 9.12 2.37 -17.65
N GLN A 611 10.41 2.10 -17.74
CA GLN A 611 10.99 0.92 -18.36
C GLN A 611 11.79 0.10 -17.32
N PRO A 612 11.24 -1.02 -16.82
CA PRO A 612 11.99 -1.95 -15.97
C PRO A 612 13.10 -2.65 -16.78
N ALA A 613 14.07 -3.26 -16.09
CA ALA A 613 15.16 -4.01 -16.73
C ALA A 613 14.65 -5.27 -17.46
N LEU A 614 13.71 -5.97 -16.84
CA LEU A 614 12.87 -7.00 -17.44
C LEU A 614 11.41 -6.53 -17.38
N VAL A 615 10.68 -6.56 -18.49
CA VAL A 615 9.23 -6.28 -18.47
C VAL A 615 8.52 -7.55 -18.04
N PRO A 616 7.76 -7.56 -16.93
CA PRO A 616 7.08 -8.75 -16.47
C PRO A 616 5.96 -9.16 -17.46
N PRO A 617 5.65 -10.46 -17.57
CA PRO A 617 4.62 -10.92 -18.49
C PRO A 617 3.23 -10.36 -18.11
N PRO A 618 2.30 -10.23 -19.07
CA PRO A 618 0.89 -10.14 -18.76
C PRO A 618 0.44 -11.35 -17.91
N PRO A 619 -0.44 -11.18 -16.91
CA PRO A 619 -1.16 -9.96 -16.55
C PRO A 619 -0.38 -9.01 -15.61
N PHE A 620 0.79 -9.40 -15.08
CA PHE A 620 1.53 -8.59 -14.09
C PHE A 620 1.95 -7.20 -14.62
N SER A 621 2.32 -7.09 -15.91
CA SER A 621 2.58 -5.78 -16.54
C SER A 621 1.32 -4.96 -16.87
N TRP A 622 0.12 -5.50 -16.70
CA TRP A 622 -1.13 -4.73 -16.67
C TRP A 622 -1.41 -4.23 -15.26
N TYR A 623 -1.23 -5.09 -14.25
CA TYR A 623 -1.40 -4.74 -12.83
C TYR A 623 -0.44 -3.63 -12.37
N LEU A 624 0.86 -3.79 -12.62
CA LEU A 624 1.88 -2.78 -12.27
C LEU A 624 1.65 -1.46 -13.02
N ARG A 625 1.15 -1.50 -14.26
CA ARG A 625 0.73 -0.30 -15.01
C ARG A 625 -0.47 0.37 -14.34
N GLY A 626 -1.44 -0.40 -13.85
CA GLY A 626 -2.59 0.08 -13.08
C GLY A 626 -2.16 0.80 -11.80
N ILE A 627 -1.30 0.18 -10.98
CA ILE A 627 -0.69 0.82 -9.80
C ILE A 627 0.00 2.12 -10.19
N THR A 628 0.85 2.08 -11.22
CA THR A 628 1.62 3.26 -11.66
C THR A 628 0.70 4.41 -12.07
N THR A 629 -0.38 4.10 -12.80
CA THR A 629 -1.37 5.10 -13.25
C THR A 629 -2.11 5.72 -12.06
N ARG A 630 -2.64 4.89 -11.14
CA ARG A 630 -3.29 5.36 -9.89
C ARG A 630 -2.34 6.16 -8.99
N THR A 631 -1.05 5.80 -8.97
CA THR A 631 -0.02 6.52 -8.21
C THR A 631 0.19 7.93 -8.75
N THR A 632 0.26 8.08 -10.08
CA THR A 632 0.35 9.38 -10.75
C THR A 632 -0.94 10.20 -10.59
N GLU A 633 -2.11 9.55 -10.66
CA GLU A 633 -3.41 10.18 -10.40
C GLU A 633 -3.51 10.74 -8.96
N THR A 634 -3.13 9.93 -7.97
CA THR A 634 -3.09 10.35 -6.55
C THR A 634 -2.16 11.55 -6.33
N LEU A 635 -0.97 11.52 -6.92
CA LEU A 635 0.01 12.62 -6.86
C LEU A 635 -0.56 13.95 -7.40
N ILE A 636 -1.45 13.89 -8.39
CA ILE A 636 -2.08 15.08 -8.99
C ILE A 636 -3.30 15.54 -8.19
N ASN A 637 -4.10 14.64 -7.65
CA ASN A 637 -5.17 15.00 -6.72
C ASN A 637 -4.59 15.68 -5.46
N ASP A 638 -3.43 15.23 -4.99
CA ASP A 638 -2.70 15.86 -3.89
C ASP A 638 -2.11 17.24 -4.27
N LEU A 639 -1.63 17.42 -5.50
CA LEU A 639 -1.21 18.72 -6.04
C LEU A 639 -2.38 19.72 -6.10
N LEU A 640 -3.56 19.27 -6.56
CA LEU A 640 -4.78 20.08 -6.61
C LEU A 640 -5.27 20.46 -5.19
N ALA A 641 -5.26 19.52 -4.26
CA ALA A 641 -5.62 19.77 -2.87
C ALA A 641 -4.67 20.79 -2.20
N GLU A 642 -3.36 20.68 -2.41
CA GLU A 642 -2.39 21.66 -1.90
C GLU A 642 -2.57 23.05 -2.57
N ALA A 643 -2.91 23.10 -3.86
CA ALA A 643 -3.24 24.34 -4.54
C ALA A 643 -4.53 25.01 -4.02
N ALA A 644 -5.57 24.24 -3.72
CA ALA A 644 -6.78 24.73 -3.05
C ALA A 644 -6.49 25.23 -1.62
N ARG A 645 -5.63 24.52 -0.87
CA ARG A 645 -5.18 24.93 0.47
C ARG A 645 -4.38 26.24 0.44
N ILE A 646 -3.49 26.43 -0.54
CA ILE A 646 -2.69 27.67 -0.68
C ILE A 646 -3.56 28.86 -1.10
N ARG A 647 -4.60 28.64 -1.92
CA ARG A 647 -5.64 29.66 -2.20
C ARG A 647 -6.45 30.05 -0.95
N GLY A 648 -6.60 29.14 0.02
CA GLY A 648 -7.38 29.34 1.25
C GLY A 648 -8.85 28.91 1.11
N VAL A 649 -9.14 27.90 0.29
CA VAL A 649 -10.51 27.42 0.00
C VAL A 649 -11.04 26.45 1.08
N TYR A 650 -10.21 26.05 2.04
CA TYR A 650 -10.55 25.13 3.13
C TYR A 650 -10.16 25.73 4.49
N ASP A 651 -11.10 26.40 5.17
CA ASP A 651 -10.90 26.89 6.56
C ASP A 651 -12.22 27.18 7.33
N SER A 652 -13.34 26.52 6.99
CA SER A 652 -14.67 26.84 7.57
C SER A 652 -15.49 25.69 8.18
N GLU A 653 -15.18 24.40 7.96
CA GLU A 653 -16.07 23.28 8.38
C GLU A 653 -15.41 22.15 9.21
N ASN A 654 -14.17 22.30 9.71
CA ASN A 654 -13.59 21.26 10.58
C ASN A 654 -12.72 21.76 11.74
N SER A 655 -12.92 23.00 12.18
CA SER A 655 -12.24 23.63 13.32
C SER A 655 -12.76 23.17 14.70
N ASN A 656 -13.03 21.86 14.88
CA ASN A 656 -13.47 21.33 16.19
C ASN A 656 -13.19 19.82 16.40
N LYS A 657 -12.05 19.29 15.92
CA LYS A 657 -11.60 17.92 16.23
C LYS A 657 -10.10 17.67 16.02
N ASP A 658 -9.24 18.49 16.63
CA ASP A 658 -7.85 18.08 16.94
C ASP A 658 -7.22 18.98 18.02
N LEU A 659 -7.30 18.53 19.28
CA LEU A 659 -6.67 19.19 20.43
C LEU A 659 -6.36 18.15 21.52
N GLY A 660 -5.53 17.16 21.16
CA GLY A 660 -5.22 16.00 22.00
C GLY A 660 -3.79 15.48 21.81
N MET A 661 -2.85 16.06 22.57
CA MET A 661 -1.51 15.52 22.89
C MET A 661 -0.62 15.00 21.74
N SER A 662 0.41 15.77 21.40
CA SER A 662 1.73 15.52 21.99
C SER A 662 2.63 16.76 21.91
N GLN A 663 3.47 16.98 22.93
CA GLN A 663 4.48 18.04 22.92
C GLN A 663 5.86 17.41 22.67
N GLY A 664 6.47 17.71 21.52
CA GLY A 664 7.82 17.25 21.21
C GLY A 664 8.38 17.81 19.89
N ILE A 665 9.66 18.18 19.90
CA ILE A 665 10.47 18.52 18.70
C ILE A 665 10.02 19.76 17.91
N SER A 666 10.14 20.94 18.52
CA SER A 666 10.11 22.21 17.78
C SER A 666 11.44 22.45 17.03
N ASP A 667 11.52 22.01 15.77
CA ASP A 667 12.57 22.46 14.82
C ASP A 667 12.24 22.11 13.34
N LYS A 668 11.46 21.04 13.08
CA LYS A 668 11.02 20.67 11.72
C LYS A 668 9.99 21.65 11.16
N ASP A 669 8.94 21.94 11.92
CA ASP A 669 7.78 22.73 11.50
C ASP A 669 8.10 24.13 10.94
N ASP A 670 9.22 24.75 11.32
CA ASP A 670 9.60 26.09 10.82
C ASP A 670 10.35 26.04 9.48
N VAL A 671 10.87 24.89 9.06
CA VAL A 671 11.55 24.73 7.76
C VAL A 671 10.53 24.58 6.62
N ASP A 672 9.44 23.86 6.87
CA ASP A 672 8.48 23.50 5.83
C ASP A 672 7.41 24.59 5.59
N LYS A 673 7.59 25.77 6.21
CA LYS A 673 6.78 26.99 6.02
C LYS A 673 7.33 27.96 4.96
N LEU A 674 8.51 27.70 4.40
CA LEU A 674 9.16 28.55 3.39
C LEU A 674 8.80 28.10 1.97
N CYS A 675 8.32 29.00 1.12
CA CYS A 675 7.92 28.62 -0.25
C CYS A 675 9.10 28.30 -1.17
N ASP A 676 10.23 29.01 -1.05
CA ASP A 676 11.39 28.83 -1.94
C ASP A 676 12.22 27.59 -1.57
N ILE A 677 12.51 26.76 -2.57
CA ILE A 677 13.29 25.54 -2.43
C ILE A 677 14.79 25.80 -2.14
N LYS A 678 15.42 26.77 -2.81
CA LYS A 678 16.84 27.11 -2.58
C LYS A 678 17.04 27.58 -1.13
N GLU A 679 16.08 28.31 -0.57
CA GLU A 679 16.09 28.77 0.82
C GLU A 679 15.91 27.66 1.84
N ARG A 680 14.94 26.74 1.64
CA ARG A 680 14.77 25.58 2.53
C ARG A 680 16.04 24.74 2.59
N TRP A 681 16.66 24.43 1.45
CA TRP A 681 17.94 23.74 1.42
C TRP A 681 19.11 24.57 1.97
N ALA A 682 19.07 25.91 1.90
CA ALA A 682 20.05 26.77 2.58
C ALA A 682 19.84 26.85 4.10
N LEU A 683 18.61 26.69 4.60
CA LEU A 683 18.31 26.63 6.04
C LEU A 683 18.65 25.25 6.61
N ARG A 684 18.22 24.15 5.97
CA ARG A 684 18.60 22.77 6.36
C ARG A 684 20.13 22.62 6.44
N ARG A 685 20.89 23.11 5.46
CA ARG A 685 22.38 23.14 5.47
C ARG A 685 22.99 23.99 6.61
N ARG A 686 22.29 25.02 7.12
CA ARG A 686 22.73 25.81 8.29
C ARG A 686 22.43 25.10 9.61
N ASN A 687 21.28 24.43 9.72
CA ASN A 687 20.88 23.71 10.93
C ASN A 687 21.73 22.46 11.18
N VAL A 688 22.03 21.66 10.14
CA VAL A 688 22.95 20.50 10.26
C VAL A 688 24.34 20.93 10.75
N LYS A 689 24.88 22.04 10.22
CA LYS A 689 26.15 22.64 10.66
C LYS A 689 26.11 23.22 12.08
N ARG A 690 24.92 23.51 12.64
CA ARG A 690 24.74 23.89 14.06
C ARG A 690 24.77 22.67 14.98
N CYS A 691 24.12 21.56 14.62
CA CYS A 691 24.15 20.34 15.42
C CYS A 691 25.58 19.79 15.55
N HIS A 692 26.37 19.80 14.47
CA HIS A 692 27.80 19.43 14.51
C HIS A 692 28.71 20.36 15.35
N ARG A 693 28.19 21.48 15.87
CA ARG A 693 28.88 22.36 16.83
C ARG A 693 28.34 22.25 18.27
N ARG A 694 27.48 21.28 18.56
CA ARG A 694 26.93 21.00 19.90
C ARG A 694 27.19 19.55 20.34
N LEU A 695 28.47 19.20 20.46
CA LEU A 695 28.92 18.05 21.24
C LEU A 695 29.75 18.59 22.43
N PRO A 696 29.38 18.31 23.69
CA PRO A 696 30.15 18.78 24.84
C PRO A 696 31.48 18.04 24.98
N LEU A 697 32.58 18.79 24.99
CA LEU A 697 33.83 18.33 25.59
C LEU A 697 33.67 18.36 27.12
N ASN A 698 33.32 17.22 27.73
CA ASN A 698 33.59 16.91 29.14
C ASN A 698 33.27 15.44 29.46
N MET A 699 34.29 14.58 29.46
CA MET A 699 34.33 13.38 30.29
C MET A 699 35.41 13.60 31.35
N GLY A 700 34.98 14.06 32.53
CA GLY A 700 35.81 14.10 33.74
C GLY A 700 35.60 12.82 34.55
N LEU A 701 36.68 12.27 35.11
CA LEU A 701 36.62 11.06 35.93
C LEU A 701 35.94 11.32 37.29
N SER A 702 35.07 10.41 37.71
CA SER A 702 34.91 10.05 39.12
C SER A 702 34.39 8.62 39.25
N SER A 703 34.67 7.97 40.38
CA SER A 703 34.39 6.56 40.66
C SER A 703 33.53 6.39 41.91
N SER A 704 32.85 5.24 42.02
CA SER A 704 32.15 4.74 43.21
C SER A 704 30.89 5.55 43.61
N PHE A 705 29.78 4.95 44.03
CA PHE A 705 29.53 3.59 44.54
C PHE A 705 28.33 2.92 43.87
#